data_AF-A0AAD3DIS0-F1
#
_entry.id   AF-A0AAD3DIS0-F1
#
_cell.length_a   1.000
_cell.length_b   1.000
_cell.length_c   1.000
_cell.angle_alpha   90.00
_cell.angle_beta   90.00
_cell.angle_gamma   90.00
#
_symmetry.space_group_name_H-M   'P 1'
#
loop_
_entity.id
_entity.type
_entity.pdbx_description
1 polymer ?
#
loop_
_entity_poly.entity_id
_entity_poly.type
_entity_poly.pdbx_seq_one_letter_code
_entity_poly.pdbx_strand_id
1 'polypeptide(L)'
;LDRLCRYSLRVYTRLASTEGPLSSLAAAASSQYAPARPAPFFENRWLALISKMTTTEYVLPDQWSEDLKDEKGEPMSKSEFKKRQKAKRVAAEKAEKEAAKAAAAAAAPPKAPKEDGPALEDDSSEITDPTAYFENRVRYINAKKGKGVNPYPHKFNVTMSLPDYVAKYGSLEAGQQETETTVAVAGRVSSKRASGAKLLFYDMKADGVKIQIMADARNSDLSLEAFTAVHNECKRGDIVGVEGFPGKSKKGELSIFPRKFVVLSPCLHMPPSLHFGLKDQETRYRQRYLDLMVNNEVRSIFFTRSRIIQFVRRFLDTRGFLEVETPMMNMIPGGAAARPFITHHNDLDMQLYMRIAPELFLKMLVIGGLERVYEIGRQFRNEGIDLTHNPEFTTCEFYQAYADYKDLMDMTETMISQMVLEIKGSYKIQYHPEGPEKPAIEIDFTPPWRRISMVSGLEECLGTKLPTDLESEETRQLLADLCVKHNVNCPAPQTAARLLDKLVGEFLEEQCVNPTFICDHPQLMSPLAKWHRELPGMTERFELFINKREVCNAYTELNDPIKQRDLFQDQAKAKSAGDDEAMFIDENFCTALEYGLPPTGGWGMGIDRMTMLLTDTCNIKEVLLFPAMKPEETGPKKDADK
;
A
#
# COMPACT_ATOMS: atom_id res chain seq x y z
N LEU A 1 -13.93 -38.90 -14.55
CA LEU A 1 -13.91 -39.64 -13.28
C LEU A 1 -12.49 -39.88 -12.76
N ASP A 2 -11.45 -40.00 -13.58
CA ASP A 2 -10.07 -40.15 -13.06
C ASP A 2 -9.35 -38.83 -12.66
N ARG A 3 -10.04 -37.68 -12.78
CA ARG A 3 -9.62 -36.38 -12.20
C ARG A 3 -10.47 -35.93 -11.00
N LEU A 4 -11.48 -36.70 -10.62
CA LEU A 4 -12.27 -36.50 -9.40
C LEU A 4 -11.80 -37.39 -8.24
N CYS A 5 -10.89 -38.33 -8.49
CA CYS A 5 -10.27 -39.19 -7.46
C CYS A 5 -8.96 -38.67 -6.87
N ARG A 6 -8.51 -37.44 -7.19
CA ARG A 6 -7.24 -36.87 -6.66
C ARG A 6 -7.37 -35.56 -5.90
N TYR A 7 -8.57 -35.17 -5.51
CA TYR A 7 -8.79 -33.97 -4.68
C TYR A 7 -9.45 -34.23 -3.31
N SER A 8 -9.72 -35.50 -2.97
CA SER A 8 -10.24 -35.90 -1.66
C SER A 8 -9.19 -36.56 -0.76
N LEU A 9 -7.90 -36.32 -1.00
CA LEU A 9 -6.79 -36.88 -0.23
C LEU A 9 -5.77 -35.81 0.14
N ARG A 10 -6.18 -34.80 0.91
CA ARG A 10 -5.29 -33.90 1.69
C ARG A 10 -6.02 -32.99 2.70
N VAL A 11 -7.09 -33.49 3.32
CA VAL A 11 -7.70 -32.85 4.52
C VAL A 11 -7.82 -33.82 5.71
N TYR A 12 -7.34 -35.06 5.59
CA TYR A 12 -7.22 -35.97 6.74
C TYR A 12 -5.81 -36.54 6.83
N THR A 13 -4.87 -35.70 7.26
CA THR A 13 -3.58 -36.12 7.85
C THR A 13 -2.88 -34.90 8.49
N ARG A 14 -3.33 -34.54 9.70
CA ARG A 14 -2.51 -34.01 10.81
C ARG A 14 -3.43 -33.78 12.00
N LEU A 15 -3.66 -34.86 12.75
CA LEU A 15 -3.87 -34.90 14.21
C LEU A 15 -4.16 -36.36 14.59
N ALA A 16 -3.11 -37.18 14.49
CA ALA A 16 -3.01 -38.46 15.18
C ALA A 16 -1.51 -38.76 15.35
N SER A 17 -0.95 -38.27 16.46
CA SER A 17 0.37 -38.69 16.94
C SER A 17 0.41 -38.55 18.47
N THR A 18 -0.21 -39.50 19.16
CA THR A 18 0.17 -39.90 20.52
C THR A 18 -0.39 -41.30 20.77
N GLU A 19 0.53 -42.26 20.97
CA GLU A 19 0.26 -43.65 21.32
C GLU A 19 0.08 -43.82 22.84
N GLY A 20 -0.88 -44.69 23.24
CA GLY A 20 -0.80 -45.59 24.41
C GLY A 20 -1.41 -45.14 25.76
N PRO A 21 -1.78 -46.08 26.66
CA PRO A 21 -2.65 -47.25 26.43
C PRO A 21 -3.76 -47.45 27.50
N LEU A 22 -4.75 -48.28 27.14
CA LEU A 22 -5.62 -49.18 27.94
C LEU A 22 -5.55 -49.11 29.49
N SER A 23 -6.72 -48.96 30.15
CA SER A 23 -7.32 -49.97 31.05
C SER A 23 -8.45 -49.44 31.96
N SER A 24 -9.33 -50.37 32.36
CA SER A 24 -10.38 -50.32 33.40
C SER A 24 -11.72 -49.66 32.99
N LEU A 25 -12.78 -50.44 32.73
CA LEU A 25 -13.65 -51.24 33.62
C LEU A 25 -14.91 -50.47 34.08
N ALA A 26 -16.03 -50.98 33.59
CA ALA A 26 -17.27 -51.23 34.33
C ALA A 26 -18.00 -50.06 35.03
N ALA A 27 -19.12 -49.69 34.39
CA ALA A 27 -20.48 -49.84 34.92
C ALA A 27 -20.80 -49.36 36.35
N ALA A 28 -21.54 -48.25 36.42
CA ALA A 28 -22.77 -48.05 37.21
C ALA A 28 -23.45 -46.80 36.61
N ALA A 29 -24.75 -46.67 36.38
CA ALA A 29 -25.87 -47.28 37.05
C ALA A 29 -27.07 -47.44 36.10
N SER A 30 -27.83 -48.46 36.41
CA SER A 30 -29.09 -48.91 35.85
C SER A 30 -30.29 -48.08 36.30
N SER A 31 -31.24 -47.89 35.38
CA SER A 31 -32.71 -47.84 35.60
C SER A 31 -33.26 -46.65 36.40
N GLN A 32 -34.41 -46.04 36.13
CA GLN A 32 -35.67 -46.49 35.54
C GLN A 32 -36.36 -45.28 34.89
N TYR A 33 -37.00 -45.47 33.73
CA TYR A 33 -38.43 -45.17 33.46
C TYR A 33 -38.66 -45.24 31.94
N ALA A 34 -39.56 -46.14 31.55
CA ALA A 34 -40.17 -46.29 30.24
C ALA A 34 -41.71 -46.16 30.43
N PRO A 35 -42.56 -46.19 29.39
CA PRO A 35 -42.45 -45.66 28.03
C PRO A 35 -43.72 -44.87 27.59
N ALA A 36 -43.61 -44.05 26.54
CA ALA A 36 -44.73 -43.79 25.62
C ALA A 36 -44.22 -43.37 24.22
N ARG A 37 -44.80 -44.01 23.20
CA ARG A 37 -44.59 -43.92 21.72
C ARG A 37 -44.64 -42.48 21.15
N PRO A 38 -44.02 -42.15 19.98
CA PRO A 38 -44.45 -42.66 18.66
C PRO A 38 -43.36 -42.88 17.57
N ALA A 39 -43.75 -43.61 16.52
CA ALA A 39 -43.14 -43.71 15.18
C ALA A 39 -43.90 -42.77 14.20
N PRO A 40 -43.63 -42.72 12.87
CA PRO A 40 -42.37 -42.73 12.11
C PRO A 40 -42.31 -41.60 11.04
N PHE A 41 -41.14 -41.15 10.60
CA PHE A 41 -40.94 -40.52 9.27
C PHE A 41 -39.45 -40.59 8.89
N PHE A 42 -39.15 -40.81 7.61
CA PHE A 42 -37.82 -40.96 6.98
C PHE A 42 -37.28 -42.39 6.75
N GLU A 43 -38.04 -43.18 5.98
CA GLU A 43 -37.46 -44.10 4.99
C GLU A 43 -38.30 -43.99 3.73
N ASN A 44 -37.76 -43.33 2.68
CA ASN A 44 -38.14 -43.48 1.26
C ASN A 44 -37.60 -42.30 0.43
N ARG A 45 -36.38 -42.43 -0.11
CA ARG A 45 -35.96 -41.69 -1.32
C ARG A 45 -34.72 -42.22 -2.03
N TRP A 46 -34.02 -43.23 -1.48
CA TRP A 46 -32.81 -43.78 -2.08
C TRP A 46 -33.01 -45.06 -2.91
N LEU A 47 -34.15 -45.74 -2.79
CA LEU A 47 -34.43 -46.98 -3.54
C LEU A 47 -35.24 -46.77 -4.85
N ALA A 48 -35.74 -45.56 -5.12
CA ALA A 48 -36.51 -45.27 -6.33
C ALA A 48 -35.66 -44.82 -7.55
N LEU A 49 -34.34 -44.59 -7.36
CA LEU A 49 -33.46 -44.11 -8.44
C LEU A 49 -32.68 -45.22 -9.16
N ILE A 50 -32.68 -46.45 -8.63
CA ILE A 50 -31.90 -47.57 -9.19
C ILE A 50 -32.73 -48.48 -10.13
N SER A 51 -34.06 -48.28 -10.21
CA SER A 51 -34.97 -49.12 -11.01
C SER A 51 -35.38 -48.55 -12.38
N LYS A 52 -34.76 -47.47 -12.88
CA LYS A 52 -35.15 -46.81 -14.14
C LYS A 52 -34.06 -46.70 -15.21
N MET A 53 -33.09 -47.61 -15.23
CA MET A 53 -32.06 -47.64 -16.28
C MET A 53 -31.68 -49.05 -16.71
N THR A 54 -32.58 -49.79 -17.36
CA THR A 54 -32.21 -50.95 -18.19
C THR A 54 -33.37 -51.31 -19.13
N THR A 55 -33.26 -50.92 -20.41
CA THR A 55 -33.63 -51.70 -21.61
C THR A 55 -33.58 -50.79 -22.83
N THR A 56 -32.46 -50.80 -23.55
CA THR A 56 -32.48 -50.51 -24.99
C THR A 56 -31.42 -51.40 -25.62
N GLU A 57 -31.88 -52.41 -26.35
CA GLU A 57 -31.07 -53.39 -27.06
C GLU A 57 -30.16 -52.69 -28.08
N TYR A 58 -28.89 -53.10 -28.11
CA TYR A 58 -27.89 -52.61 -29.04
C TYR A 58 -27.76 -53.62 -30.18
N VAL A 59 -28.36 -53.31 -31.34
CA VAL A 59 -28.17 -54.07 -32.59
C VAL A 59 -27.07 -53.39 -33.39
N LEU A 60 -26.01 -54.14 -33.72
CA LEU A 60 -24.93 -53.71 -34.62
C LEU A 60 -25.30 -54.03 -36.07
N PRO A 61 -25.28 -53.05 -37.00
CA PRO A 61 -25.25 -53.33 -38.42
C PRO A 61 -23.81 -53.37 -38.96
N ASP A 62 -23.60 -54.34 -39.84
CA ASP A 62 -22.36 -54.70 -40.51
C ASP A 62 -21.78 -53.59 -41.42
N GLN A 63 -20.45 -53.48 -41.37
CA GLN A 63 -19.49 -52.71 -42.21
C GLN A 63 -20.03 -51.65 -43.18
N TRP A 64 -19.82 -50.36 -42.90
CA TRP A 64 -19.69 -49.32 -43.94
C TRP A 64 -18.62 -48.27 -43.58
N SER A 65 -17.72 -48.04 -44.54
CA SER A 65 -16.54 -47.17 -44.50
C SER A 65 -16.88 -45.68 -44.55
N GLU A 66 -16.05 -44.89 -43.86
CA GLU A 66 -15.60 -43.51 -44.12
C GLU A 66 -16.54 -42.51 -44.82
N ASP A 67 -17.07 -41.55 -44.04
CA ASP A 67 -17.06 -40.10 -44.33
C ASP A 67 -17.91 -39.34 -43.28
N LEU A 68 -17.38 -39.10 -42.08
CA LEU A 68 -18.05 -38.21 -41.11
C LEU A 68 -17.81 -36.77 -41.54
N LYS A 69 -18.69 -36.21 -42.36
CA LYS A 69 -18.55 -34.83 -42.83
C LYS A 69 -19.36 -33.86 -41.97
N ASP A 70 -18.89 -32.63 -41.83
CA ASP A 70 -19.65 -31.58 -41.16
C ASP A 70 -20.75 -30.99 -42.07
N GLU A 71 -21.50 -29.99 -41.60
CA GLU A 71 -22.61 -29.37 -42.35
C GLU A 71 -22.16 -28.69 -43.67
N LYS A 72 -20.84 -28.58 -43.92
CA LYS A 72 -20.24 -28.05 -45.14
C LYS A 72 -19.57 -29.14 -46.01
N GLY A 73 -19.63 -30.41 -45.61
CA GLY A 73 -19.07 -31.52 -46.37
C GLY A 73 -17.61 -31.85 -46.06
N GLU A 74 -17.01 -31.28 -45.02
CA GLU A 74 -15.60 -31.53 -44.65
C GLU A 74 -15.44 -32.70 -43.67
N PRO A 75 -14.47 -33.62 -43.86
CA PRO A 75 -14.29 -34.78 -42.99
C PRO A 75 -13.86 -34.38 -41.57
N MET A 76 -14.52 -34.94 -40.57
CA MET A 76 -14.41 -34.62 -39.15
C MET A 76 -14.13 -35.86 -38.29
N SER A 77 -13.49 -35.65 -37.14
CA SER A 77 -13.14 -36.75 -36.23
C SER A 77 -14.35 -37.27 -35.42
N LYS A 78 -14.34 -38.56 -35.07
CA LYS A 78 -15.37 -39.20 -34.20
C LYS A 78 -15.59 -38.48 -32.85
N SER A 79 -14.55 -37.83 -32.32
CA SER A 79 -14.60 -37.09 -31.05
C SER A 79 -15.39 -35.78 -31.19
N GLU A 80 -15.18 -35.05 -32.28
CA GLU A 80 -15.86 -33.79 -32.55
C GLU A 80 -17.33 -34.00 -32.92
N PHE A 81 -17.65 -35.05 -33.68
CA PHE A 81 -19.03 -35.40 -33.97
C PHE A 81 -19.82 -35.69 -32.68
N LYS A 82 -19.24 -36.48 -31.75
CA LYS A 82 -19.86 -36.76 -30.45
C LYS A 82 -20.02 -35.50 -29.58
N LYS A 83 -19.04 -34.59 -29.59
CA LYS A 83 -19.14 -33.30 -28.89
C LYS A 83 -20.27 -32.44 -29.45
N ARG A 84 -20.37 -32.31 -30.78
CA ARG A 84 -21.43 -31.51 -31.43
C ARG A 84 -22.82 -32.13 -31.22
N GLN A 85 -22.96 -33.45 -31.30
CA GLN A 85 -24.22 -34.14 -30.98
C GLN A 85 -24.65 -33.92 -29.53
N LYS A 86 -23.70 -33.98 -28.58
CA LYS A 86 -23.98 -33.67 -27.17
C LYS A 86 -24.37 -32.20 -26.99
N ALA A 87 -23.71 -31.27 -27.68
CA ALA A 87 -24.06 -29.85 -27.62
C ALA A 87 -25.45 -29.56 -28.21
N LYS A 88 -25.80 -30.17 -29.35
CA LYS A 88 -27.14 -30.07 -29.95
C LYS A 88 -28.22 -30.63 -29.02
N ARG A 89 -27.97 -31.77 -28.36
CA ARG A 89 -28.93 -32.33 -27.39
C ARG A 89 -29.12 -31.45 -26.15
N VAL A 90 -28.04 -30.88 -25.61
CA VAL A 90 -28.13 -29.94 -24.49
C VAL A 90 -28.85 -28.65 -24.89
N ALA A 91 -28.62 -28.15 -26.10
CA ALA A 91 -29.32 -26.99 -26.63
C ALA A 91 -30.82 -27.27 -26.84
N ALA A 92 -31.17 -28.46 -27.36
CA ALA A 92 -32.56 -28.89 -27.51
C ALA A 92 -33.26 -29.06 -26.16
N GLU A 93 -32.63 -29.69 -25.16
CA GLU A 93 -33.18 -29.81 -23.80
C GLU A 93 -33.37 -28.44 -23.13
N LYS A 94 -32.47 -27.47 -23.40
CA LYS A 94 -32.60 -26.10 -22.89
C LYS A 94 -33.74 -25.36 -23.60
N ALA A 95 -33.85 -25.48 -24.91
CA ALA A 95 -34.93 -24.89 -25.70
C ALA A 95 -36.31 -25.48 -25.33
N GLU A 96 -36.39 -26.79 -25.07
CA GLU A 96 -37.61 -27.45 -24.62
C GLU A 96 -38.01 -27.00 -23.21
N LYS A 97 -37.05 -26.82 -22.30
CA LYS A 97 -37.30 -26.23 -20.97
C LYS A 97 -37.75 -24.78 -21.05
N GLU A 98 -37.15 -23.98 -21.94
CA GLU A 98 -37.54 -22.59 -22.15
C GLU A 98 -38.92 -22.48 -22.81
N ALA A 99 -39.24 -23.34 -23.78
CA ALA A 99 -40.56 -23.44 -24.40
C ALA A 99 -41.63 -23.92 -23.40
N ALA A 100 -41.32 -24.91 -22.55
CA ALA A 100 -42.22 -25.35 -21.49
C ALA A 100 -42.45 -24.26 -20.44
N LYS A 101 -41.43 -23.46 -20.12
CA LYS A 101 -41.55 -22.31 -19.21
C LYS A 101 -42.36 -21.17 -19.84
N ALA A 102 -42.23 -20.94 -21.14
CA ALA A 102 -43.04 -19.98 -21.89
C ALA A 102 -44.50 -20.42 -22.02
N ALA A 103 -44.76 -21.70 -22.27
CA ALA A 103 -46.11 -22.27 -22.31
C ALA A 103 -46.79 -22.23 -20.93
N ALA A 104 -46.05 -22.49 -19.86
CA ALA A 104 -46.55 -22.36 -18.49
C ALA A 104 -46.86 -20.89 -18.11
N ALA A 105 -46.12 -19.92 -18.66
CA ALA A 105 -46.39 -18.50 -18.48
C ALA A 105 -47.63 -18.03 -19.28
N ALA A 106 -47.90 -18.63 -20.44
CA ALA A 106 -49.06 -18.31 -21.27
C ALA A 106 -50.39 -18.92 -20.78
N ALA A 107 -50.34 -19.98 -19.96
CA ALA A 107 -51.52 -20.68 -19.43
C ALA A 107 -52.03 -20.15 -18.08
N ALA A 108 -51.39 -19.13 -17.50
CA ALA A 108 -51.86 -18.50 -16.27
C ALA A 108 -52.96 -17.46 -16.57
N PRO A 109 -54.11 -17.48 -15.88
CA PRO A 109 -55.15 -16.47 -16.08
C PRO A 109 -54.61 -15.07 -15.74
N PRO A 110 -55.04 -14.01 -16.45
CA PRO A 110 -54.55 -12.66 -16.21
C PRO A 110 -54.90 -12.27 -14.78
N LYS A 111 -53.89 -12.14 -13.92
CA LYS A 111 -54.05 -11.39 -12.68
C LYS A 111 -54.40 -9.96 -13.08
N ALA A 112 -55.49 -9.44 -12.54
CA ALA A 112 -55.79 -8.01 -12.57
C ALA A 112 -54.51 -7.23 -12.23
N PRO A 113 -54.21 -6.12 -12.94
CA PRO A 113 -52.99 -5.37 -12.72
C PRO A 113 -52.97 -4.95 -11.25
N LYS A 114 -52.05 -5.56 -10.47
CA LYS A 114 -51.51 -4.84 -9.34
C LYS A 114 -50.76 -3.68 -9.97
N GLU A 115 -51.19 -2.46 -9.65
CA GLU A 115 -50.30 -1.32 -9.77
C GLU A 115 -49.02 -1.68 -9.01
N ASP A 116 -47.97 -2.06 -9.75
CA ASP A 116 -46.64 -2.13 -9.20
C ASP A 116 -46.27 -0.70 -8.84
N GLY A 117 -46.44 -0.37 -7.55
CA GLY A 117 -45.96 0.88 -7.00
C GLY A 117 -44.47 1.06 -7.32
N PRO A 118 -43.96 2.31 -7.28
CA PRO A 118 -42.63 2.62 -7.77
C PRO A 118 -41.55 1.76 -7.08
N ALA A 119 -40.79 1.00 -7.88
CA ALA A 119 -39.77 0.07 -7.38
C ALA A 119 -38.50 0.81 -6.93
N LEU A 120 -37.93 0.37 -5.80
CA LEU A 120 -36.64 0.86 -5.32
C LEU A 120 -35.50 0.15 -6.03
N GLU A 121 -34.59 0.93 -6.61
CA GLU A 121 -33.41 0.41 -7.30
C GLU A 121 -32.27 0.12 -6.31
N ASP A 122 -31.62 -1.02 -6.44
CA ASP A 122 -30.43 -1.40 -5.67
C ASP A 122 -29.22 -1.70 -6.57
N ASP A 123 -28.09 -2.02 -5.94
CA ASP A 123 -26.82 -2.28 -6.63
C ASP A 123 -26.85 -3.54 -7.52
N SER A 124 -27.86 -4.42 -7.41
CA SER A 124 -27.92 -5.69 -8.16
C SER A 124 -28.18 -5.51 -9.66
N SER A 125 -28.66 -4.32 -10.06
CA SER A 125 -28.89 -3.93 -11.46
C SER A 125 -27.69 -3.24 -12.13
N GLU A 126 -26.60 -2.97 -11.41
CA GLU A 126 -25.42 -2.25 -11.91
C GLU A 126 -24.49 -3.12 -12.80
N ILE A 127 -25.04 -4.03 -13.62
CA ILE A 127 -24.28 -4.70 -14.70
C ILE A 127 -24.43 -3.84 -15.96
N THR A 128 -23.79 -2.68 -15.94
CA THR A 128 -23.65 -1.81 -17.12
C THR A 128 -22.18 -1.59 -17.42
N ASP A 129 -21.86 -1.40 -18.69
CA ASP A 129 -20.53 -0.96 -19.11
C ASP A 129 -20.11 0.32 -18.34
N PRO A 130 -18.89 0.41 -17.77
CA PRO A 130 -18.47 1.57 -16.98
C PRO A 130 -18.55 2.91 -17.73
N THR A 131 -18.35 2.90 -19.05
CA THR A 131 -18.47 4.10 -19.90
C THR A 131 -19.93 4.52 -20.02
N ALA A 132 -20.81 3.55 -20.30
CA ALA A 132 -22.25 3.79 -20.35
C ALA A 132 -22.79 4.28 -18.98
N TYR A 133 -22.28 3.76 -17.87
CA TYR A 133 -22.63 4.24 -16.53
C TYR A 133 -22.28 5.72 -16.36
N PHE A 134 -21.06 6.10 -16.73
CA PHE A 134 -20.61 7.48 -16.67
C PHE A 134 -21.48 8.42 -17.52
N GLU A 135 -21.72 8.07 -18.78
CA GLU A 135 -22.58 8.88 -19.65
C GLU A 135 -24.00 9.03 -19.10
N ASN A 136 -24.60 7.95 -18.59
CA ASN A 136 -25.93 7.97 -18.02
C ASN A 136 -26.00 8.85 -16.76
N ARG A 137 -24.99 8.75 -15.87
CA ARG A 137 -24.90 9.62 -14.69
C ARG A 137 -24.74 11.09 -15.09
N VAL A 138 -23.89 11.40 -16.06
CA VAL A 138 -23.72 12.77 -16.57
C VAL A 138 -25.04 13.31 -17.14
N ARG A 139 -25.74 12.54 -17.99
CA ARG A 139 -27.05 12.93 -18.54
C ARG A 139 -28.07 13.20 -17.43
N TYR A 140 -28.13 12.32 -16.43
CA TYR A 140 -29.04 12.48 -15.29
C TYR A 140 -28.76 13.75 -14.49
N ILE A 141 -27.49 14.02 -14.16
CA ILE A 141 -27.08 15.21 -13.41
C ILE A 141 -27.33 16.50 -14.20
N ASN A 142 -27.08 16.50 -15.51
CA ASN A 142 -27.37 17.65 -16.37
C ASN A 142 -28.88 17.90 -16.49
N ALA A 143 -29.70 16.86 -16.59
CA ALA A 143 -31.16 16.99 -16.59
C ALA A 143 -31.68 17.62 -15.28
N LYS A 144 -31.07 17.32 -14.14
CA LYS A 144 -31.39 17.97 -12.85
C LYS A 144 -31.06 19.45 -12.85
N LYS A 145 -29.85 19.80 -13.31
CA LYS A 145 -29.43 21.21 -13.45
C LYS A 145 -30.38 21.99 -14.35
N GLY A 146 -30.82 21.39 -15.47
CA GLY A 146 -31.80 21.99 -16.38
C GLY A 146 -33.19 22.22 -15.76
N LYS A 147 -33.54 21.50 -14.69
CA LYS A 147 -34.78 21.71 -13.90
C LYS A 147 -34.59 22.68 -12.74
N GLY A 148 -33.44 23.33 -12.60
CA GLY A 148 -33.12 24.23 -11.49
C GLY A 148 -32.81 23.51 -10.16
N VAL A 149 -32.72 22.18 -10.15
CA VAL A 149 -32.32 21.41 -8.96
C VAL A 149 -30.80 21.42 -8.90
N ASN A 150 -30.23 21.82 -7.75
CA ASN A 150 -28.77 21.80 -7.54
C ASN A 150 -28.29 20.43 -7.00
N PRO A 151 -27.60 19.61 -7.80
CA PRO A 151 -27.07 18.32 -7.35
C PRO A 151 -25.76 18.44 -6.53
N TYR A 152 -25.23 19.67 -6.38
CA TYR A 152 -24.02 19.99 -5.62
C TYR A 152 -24.32 21.11 -4.61
N PRO A 153 -25.06 20.81 -3.52
CA PRO A 153 -25.40 21.81 -2.50
C PRO A 153 -24.14 22.44 -1.88
N HIS A 154 -24.21 23.74 -1.61
CA HIS A 154 -23.08 24.52 -1.08
C HIS A 154 -22.69 24.12 0.36
N LYS A 155 -23.67 23.73 1.19
CA LYS A 155 -23.44 23.39 2.60
C LYS A 155 -24.43 22.33 3.06
N PHE A 156 -23.91 21.36 3.79
CA PHE A 156 -24.67 20.48 4.67
C PHE A 156 -24.11 20.62 6.08
N ASN A 157 -24.97 20.85 7.07
CA ASN A 157 -24.54 21.07 8.45
C ASN A 157 -24.39 19.74 9.19
N VAL A 158 -23.19 19.17 9.17
CA VAL A 158 -22.85 17.98 9.95
C VAL A 158 -22.74 18.36 11.43
N THR A 159 -23.47 17.66 12.30
CA THR A 159 -23.44 17.91 13.76
C THR A 159 -22.45 16.99 14.48
N MET A 160 -22.00 15.89 13.85
CA MET A 160 -21.15 14.88 14.48
C MET A 160 -20.38 14.07 13.44
N SER A 161 -19.13 13.72 13.74
CA SER A 161 -18.33 12.82 12.91
C SER A 161 -18.80 11.36 13.03
N LEU A 162 -18.48 10.51 12.06
CA LEU A 162 -18.83 9.08 12.19
C LEU A 162 -18.08 8.38 13.33
N PRO A 163 -16.78 8.64 13.58
CA PRO A 163 -16.10 8.07 14.73
C PRO A 163 -16.77 8.44 16.06
N ASP A 164 -17.14 9.71 16.25
CA ASP A 164 -17.84 10.15 17.47
C ASP A 164 -19.23 9.51 17.59
N TYR A 165 -19.94 9.37 16.47
CA TYR A 165 -21.22 8.67 16.42
C TYR A 165 -21.09 7.21 16.88
N VAL A 166 -20.06 6.51 16.38
CA VAL A 166 -19.77 5.12 16.77
C VAL A 166 -19.39 5.05 18.25
N ALA A 167 -18.55 5.95 18.73
CA ALA A 167 -18.13 5.97 20.13
C ALA A 167 -19.32 6.25 21.09
N LYS A 168 -20.21 7.16 20.72
CA LYS A 168 -21.35 7.58 21.56
C LYS A 168 -22.51 6.59 21.56
N TYR A 169 -22.86 6.01 20.41
CA TYR A 169 -24.06 5.17 20.24
C TYR A 169 -23.75 3.69 20.00
N GLY A 170 -22.47 3.30 19.91
CA GLY A 170 -22.06 1.93 19.67
C GLY A 170 -22.49 0.94 20.76
N SER A 171 -22.73 1.40 21.99
CA SER A 171 -23.13 0.59 23.14
C SER A 171 -24.65 0.41 23.30
N LEU A 172 -25.48 0.95 22.40
CA LEU A 172 -26.94 0.77 22.47
C LEU A 172 -27.35 -0.71 22.35
N GLU A 173 -28.51 -1.07 22.88
CA GLU A 173 -29.09 -2.42 22.77
C GLU A 173 -29.65 -2.68 21.36
N ALA A 174 -29.74 -3.95 20.96
CA ALA A 174 -30.30 -4.30 19.65
C ALA A 174 -31.77 -3.88 19.55
N GLY A 175 -32.12 -3.12 18.51
CA GLY A 175 -33.47 -2.57 18.31
C GLY A 175 -33.76 -1.28 19.09
N GLN A 176 -32.85 -0.79 19.94
CA GLN A 176 -33.00 0.50 20.62
C GLN A 176 -32.91 1.64 19.61
N GLN A 177 -33.77 2.64 19.77
CA GLN A 177 -33.84 3.85 18.94
C GLN A 177 -34.04 5.08 19.82
N GLU A 178 -33.21 6.10 19.63
CA GLU A 178 -33.26 7.35 20.38
C GLU A 178 -34.05 8.41 19.60
N THR A 179 -35.37 8.21 19.45
CA THR A 179 -36.22 8.99 18.53
C THR A 179 -36.27 10.50 18.81
N GLU A 180 -36.00 10.90 20.05
CA GLU A 180 -35.94 12.32 20.46
C GLU A 180 -34.61 13.00 20.10
N THR A 181 -33.58 12.22 19.77
CA THR A 181 -32.25 12.75 19.43
C THR A 181 -32.13 12.88 17.92
N THR A 182 -31.86 14.09 17.43
CA THR A 182 -31.56 14.33 16.00
C THR A 182 -30.09 14.63 15.80
N VAL A 183 -29.49 13.96 14.83
CA VAL A 183 -28.07 14.09 14.47
C VAL A 183 -27.94 14.12 12.96
N ALA A 184 -27.04 14.96 12.46
CA ALA A 184 -26.69 15.05 11.05
C ALA A 184 -25.26 14.54 10.83
N VAL A 185 -25.13 13.51 9.99
CA VAL A 185 -23.87 12.88 9.60
C VAL A 185 -23.72 12.91 8.09
N ALA A 186 -22.49 12.81 7.58
CA ALA A 186 -22.23 12.73 6.15
C ALA A 186 -21.12 11.73 5.85
N GLY A 187 -21.14 11.17 4.65
CA GLY A 187 -20.15 10.19 4.22
C GLY A 187 -20.44 9.63 2.84
N ARG A 188 -19.59 8.72 2.38
CA ARG A 188 -19.72 8.06 1.09
C ARG A 188 -20.57 6.80 1.21
N VAL A 189 -21.53 6.64 0.31
CA VAL A 189 -22.29 5.39 0.17
C VAL A 189 -21.39 4.32 -0.42
N SER A 190 -21.14 3.28 0.35
CA SER A 190 -20.33 2.12 -0.04
C SER A 190 -21.19 0.97 -0.60
N SER A 191 -22.44 0.85 -0.15
CA SER A 191 -23.41 -0.09 -0.71
C SER A 191 -24.84 0.43 -0.57
N LYS A 192 -25.74 -0.06 -1.41
CA LYS A 192 -27.18 0.21 -1.39
C LYS A 192 -27.97 -1.08 -1.64
N ARG A 193 -28.86 -1.42 -0.71
CA ARG A 193 -29.68 -2.66 -0.75
C ARG A 193 -31.14 -2.34 -0.45
N ALA A 194 -32.05 -2.77 -1.31
CA ALA A 194 -33.49 -2.66 -1.06
C ALA A 194 -34.03 -3.89 -0.31
N SER A 195 -35.03 -3.69 0.56
CA SER A 195 -35.74 -4.76 1.26
C SER A 195 -37.25 -4.52 1.16
N GLY A 196 -37.78 -4.73 -0.06
CA GLY A 196 -39.12 -4.31 -0.44
C GLY A 196 -39.18 -2.83 -0.82
N ALA A 197 -40.38 -2.33 -1.10
CA ALA A 197 -40.60 -0.98 -1.65
C ALA A 197 -40.54 0.17 -0.61
N LYS A 198 -40.37 -0.14 0.68
CA LYS A 198 -40.47 0.84 1.78
C LYS A 198 -39.22 0.91 2.68
N LEU A 199 -38.20 0.11 2.38
CA LEU A 199 -37.03 -0.03 3.24
C LEU A 199 -35.78 -0.20 2.40
N LEU A 200 -34.80 0.69 2.61
CA LEU A 200 -33.45 0.57 2.07
C LEU A 200 -32.42 0.56 3.18
N PHE A 201 -31.33 -0.14 2.91
CA PHE A 201 -30.13 -0.14 3.71
C PHE A 201 -28.99 0.42 2.88
N TYR A 202 -28.28 1.39 3.45
CA TYR A 202 -27.02 1.87 2.90
C TYR A 202 -25.91 1.62 3.89
N ASP A 203 -24.70 1.34 3.40
CA ASP A 203 -23.51 1.40 4.24
C ASP A 203 -22.77 2.71 3.95
N MET A 204 -22.72 3.62 4.93
CA MET A 204 -22.00 4.89 4.84
C MET A 204 -20.60 4.74 5.43
N LYS A 205 -19.59 5.27 4.73
CA LYS A 205 -18.20 5.34 5.20
C LYS A 205 -17.68 6.78 5.24
N ALA A 206 -17.02 7.12 6.34
CA ALA A 206 -16.24 8.35 6.50
C ALA A 206 -15.18 8.09 7.59
N ASP A 207 -14.03 8.77 7.52
CA ASP A 207 -12.99 8.72 8.55
C ASP A 207 -12.55 7.30 8.99
N GLY A 208 -12.54 6.35 8.05
CA GLY A 208 -12.13 4.97 8.28
C GLY A 208 -13.17 4.08 8.97
N VAL A 209 -14.31 4.64 9.39
CA VAL A 209 -15.40 3.89 10.03
C VAL A 209 -16.60 3.71 9.10
N LYS A 210 -17.47 2.75 9.44
CA LYS A 210 -18.69 2.42 8.71
C LYS A 210 -19.90 2.47 9.65
N ILE A 211 -20.99 3.06 9.21
CA ILE A 211 -22.31 2.94 9.84
C ILE A 211 -23.37 2.54 8.82
N GLN A 212 -24.47 1.96 9.29
CA GLN A 212 -25.62 1.68 8.43
C GLN A 212 -26.59 2.88 8.40
N ILE A 213 -27.19 3.17 7.25
CA ILE A 213 -28.39 4.00 7.14
C ILE A 213 -29.56 3.04 6.91
N MET A 214 -30.55 3.06 7.80
CA MET A 214 -31.76 2.26 7.64
C MET A 214 -32.93 3.19 7.25
N ALA A 215 -33.09 3.42 5.95
CA ALA A 215 -34.10 4.30 5.40
C ALA A 215 -35.46 3.57 5.32
N ASP A 216 -36.35 3.89 6.25
CA ASP A 216 -37.71 3.37 6.30
C ASP A 216 -38.70 4.48 5.93
N ALA A 217 -39.61 4.20 4.99
CA ALA A 217 -40.63 5.15 4.57
C ALA A 217 -41.57 5.59 5.70
N ARG A 218 -41.65 4.84 6.81
CA ARG A 218 -42.43 5.23 8.01
C ARG A 218 -41.75 6.33 8.84
N ASN A 219 -40.44 6.48 8.69
CA ASN A 219 -39.63 7.45 9.42
C ASN A 219 -39.33 8.71 8.58
N SER A 220 -39.66 8.68 7.28
CA SER A 220 -39.59 9.85 6.42
C SER A 220 -40.94 10.55 6.42
N ASP A 221 -40.95 11.87 6.57
CA ASP A 221 -42.17 12.69 6.42
C ASP A 221 -42.60 12.82 4.93
N LEU A 222 -42.13 11.90 4.07
CA LEU A 222 -42.30 11.93 2.62
C LEU A 222 -43.43 11.00 2.18
N SER A 223 -44.09 11.33 1.07
CA SER A 223 -44.94 10.37 0.37
C SER A 223 -44.09 9.20 -0.16
N LEU A 224 -44.70 8.03 -0.40
CA LEU A 224 -43.98 6.88 -0.93
C LEU A 224 -43.29 7.18 -2.27
N GLU A 225 -43.93 7.98 -3.12
CA GLU A 225 -43.36 8.43 -4.40
C GLU A 225 -42.14 9.33 -4.21
N ALA A 226 -42.23 10.30 -3.29
CA ALA A 226 -41.11 11.20 -2.98
C ALA A 226 -39.94 10.44 -2.32
N PHE A 227 -40.24 9.50 -1.42
CA PHE A 227 -39.26 8.61 -0.83
C PHE A 227 -38.52 7.79 -1.90
N THR A 228 -39.27 7.15 -2.81
CA THR A 228 -38.66 6.39 -3.91
C THR A 228 -37.83 7.28 -4.83
N ALA A 229 -38.28 8.50 -5.15
CA ALA A 229 -37.54 9.44 -5.99
C ALA A 229 -36.19 9.85 -5.37
N VAL A 230 -36.18 10.22 -4.08
CA VAL A 230 -34.94 10.60 -3.36
C VAL A 230 -33.97 9.43 -3.26
N HIS A 231 -34.47 8.23 -2.97
CA HIS A 231 -33.61 7.06 -2.80
C HIS A 231 -33.14 6.45 -4.11
N ASN A 232 -33.88 6.57 -5.22
CA ASN A 232 -33.44 6.13 -6.55
C ASN A 232 -32.39 7.08 -7.18
N GLU A 233 -32.39 8.36 -6.79
CA GLU A 233 -31.33 9.30 -7.17
C GLU A 233 -29.94 8.86 -6.67
N CYS A 234 -29.89 8.39 -5.42
CA CYS A 234 -28.67 7.96 -4.78
C CYS A 234 -28.15 6.65 -5.39
N LYS A 235 -26.89 6.67 -5.79
CA LYS A 235 -26.14 5.51 -6.28
C LYS A 235 -24.95 5.21 -5.37
N ARG A 236 -24.39 4.02 -5.53
CA ARG A 236 -23.15 3.63 -4.86
C ARG A 236 -22.02 4.60 -5.24
N GLY A 237 -21.22 5.00 -4.26
CA GLY A 237 -20.15 5.96 -4.42
C GLY A 237 -20.57 7.41 -4.14
N ASP A 238 -21.86 7.75 -4.12
CA ASP A 238 -22.31 9.12 -3.84
C ASP A 238 -21.91 9.58 -2.43
N ILE A 239 -21.55 10.86 -2.28
CA ILE A 239 -21.46 11.50 -0.96
C ILE A 239 -22.86 11.95 -0.58
N VAL A 240 -23.31 11.54 0.60
CA VAL A 240 -24.65 11.83 1.11
C VAL A 240 -24.59 12.41 2.51
N GLY A 241 -25.55 13.28 2.81
CA GLY A 241 -25.83 13.84 4.12
C GLY A 241 -27.13 13.26 4.64
N VAL A 242 -27.12 12.84 5.90
CA VAL A 242 -28.26 12.21 6.56
C VAL A 242 -28.53 12.94 7.87
N GLU A 243 -29.76 13.38 8.04
CA GLU A 243 -30.26 13.90 9.30
C GLU A 243 -31.36 12.96 9.82
N GLY A 244 -31.19 12.47 11.03
CA GLY A 244 -32.02 11.40 11.56
C GLY A 244 -31.73 11.12 13.03
N PHE A 245 -32.25 10.01 13.54
CA PHE A 245 -32.04 9.61 14.92
C PHE A 245 -31.15 8.36 15.02
N PRO A 246 -30.36 8.23 16.11
CA PRO A 246 -29.49 7.09 16.29
C PRO A 246 -30.19 5.86 16.85
N GLY A 247 -29.62 4.68 16.60
CA GLY A 247 -30.04 3.43 17.22
C GLY A 247 -29.39 2.21 16.59
N LYS A 248 -29.93 1.03 16.88
CA LYS A 248 -29.50 -0.24 16.28
C LYS A 248 -30.65 -0.94 15.60
N SER A 249 -30.35 -1.61 14.49
CA SER A 249 -31.30 -2.55 13.90
C SER A 249 -31.61 -3.70 14.87
N LYS A 250 -32.69 -4.45 14.62
CA LYS A 250 -33.02 -5.66 15.40
C LYS A 250 -31.92 -6.73 15.36
N LYS A 251 -31.02 -6.67 14.38
CA LYS A 251 -29.85 -7.56 14.26
C LYS A 251 -28.62 -7.03 15.00
N GLY A 252 -28.73 -5.89 15.69
CA GLY A 252 -27.65 -5.29 16.48
C GLY A 252 -26.66 -4.43 15.68
N GLU A 253 -26.88 -4.21 14.38
CA GLU A 253 -26.04 -3.32 13.58
C GLU A 253 -26.34 -1.85 13.92
N LEU A 254 -25.29 -1.04 14.17
CA LEU A 254 -25.40 0.39 14.45
C LEU A 254 -25.89 1.14 13.22
N SER A 255 -26.99 1.85 13.37
CA SER A 255 -27.69 2.51 12.28
C SER A 255 -28.06 3.95 12.61
N ILE A 256 -28.20 4.77 11.58
CA ILE A 256 -28.96 6.02 11.62
C ILE A 256 -30.27 5.83 10.86
N PHE A 257 -31.37 6.32 11.43
CA PHE A 257 -32.70 6.27 10.83
C PHE A 257 -33.02 7.65 10.26
N PRO A 258 -32.95 7.82 8.92
CA PRO A 258 -33.03 9.13 8.29
C PRO A 258 -34.45 9.69 8.35
N ARG A 259 -34.56 10.96 8.77
CA ARG A 259 -35.73 11.80 8.49
C ARG A 259 -35.54 12.59 7.19
N LYS A 260 -34.29 12.99 6.94
CA LYS A 260 -33.87 13.70 5.73
C LYS A 260 -32.62 13.06 5.15
N PHE A 261 -32.64 12.87 3.84
CA PHE A 261 -31.56 12.28 3.06
C PHE A 261 -31.25 13.19 1.87
N VAL A 262 -29.98 13.56 1.70
CA VAL A 262 -29.55 14.49 0.64
C VAL A 262 -28.30 13.95 -0.04
N VAL A 263 -28.30 13.87 -1.36
CA VAL A 263 -27.07 13.66 -2.14
C VAL A 263 -26.29 14.97 -2.19
N LEU A 264 -25.06 14.96 -1.67
CA LEU A 264 -24.19 16.14 -1.57
C LEU A 264 -23.22 16.25 -2.74
N SER A 265 -22.72 15.12 -3.22
CA SER A 265 -21.87 15.06 -4.40
C SER A 265 -22.03 13.70 -5.07
N PRO A 266 -22.66 13.62 -6.26
CA PRO A 266 -22.81 12.37 -6.98
C PRO A 266 -21.45 11.82 -7.46
N CYS A 267 -21.31 10.50 -7.40
CA CYS A 267 -20.27 9.75 -8.09
C CYS A 267 -20.74 9.45 -9.52
N LEU A 268 -19.91 9.84 -10.49
CA LEU A 268 -20.23 9.68 -11.91
C LEU A 268 -19.65 8.40 -12.48
N HIS A 269 -18.58 7.87 -11.88
CA HIS A 269 -17.97 6.61 -12.31
C HIS A 269 -18.50 5.44 -11.49
N MET A 270 -18.51 4.26 -12.08
CA MET A 270 -18.79 3.04 -11.35
C MET A 270 -17.64 2.76 -10.36
N PRO A 271 -17.87 2.76 -9.03
CA PRO A 271 -16.81 2.49 -8.07
C PRO A 271 -16.32 1.04 -8.20
N PRO A 272 -15.02 0.76 -7.94
CA PRO A 272 -14.53 -0.61 -7.87
C PRO A 272 -15.30 -1.47 -6.86
N SER A 273 -15.41 -2.77 -7.14
CA SER A 273 -16.11 -3.69 -6.24
C SER A 273 -15.44 -3.77 -4.87
N LEU A 274 -16.20 -3.51 -3.81
CA LEU A 274 -15.75 -3.67 -2.43
C LEU A 274 -15.39 -5.12 -2.08
N HIS A 275 -15.97 -6.11 -2.77
CA HIS A 275 -15.72 -7.52 -2.48
C HIS A 275 -14.32 -7.97 -2.91
N PHE A 276 -13.80 -7.41 -3.99
CA PHE A 276 -12.48 -7.77 -4.52
C PHE A 276 -11.40 -6.75 -4.16
N GLY A 277 -11.81 -5.55 -3.70
CA GLY A 277 -10.90 -4.44 -3.47
C GLY A 277 -10.34 -3.86 -4.76
N LEU A 278 -9.49 -2.84 -4.64
CA LEU A 278 -8.65 -2.39 -5.75
C LEU A 278 -7.27 -3.01 -5.58
N LYS A 279 -6.91 -3.99 -6.41
CA LYS A 279 -5.64 -4.74 -6.31
C LYS A 279 -4.58 -4.30 -7.31
N ASP A 280 -5.00 -3.80 -8.47
CA ASP A 280 -4.08 -3.36 -9.52
C ASP A 280 -3.23 -2.18 -9.03
N GLN A 281 -1.92 -2.43 -8.88
CA GLN A 281 -0.99 -1.46 -8.28
C GLN A 281 -0.89 -0.18 -9.11
N GLU A 282 -0.95 -0.27 -10.44
CA GLU A 282 -0.88 0.89 -11.32
C GLU A 282 -2.08 1.83 -11.09
N THR A 283 -3.29 1.28 -11.08
CA THR A 283 -4.52 2.04 -10.77
C THR A 283 -4.47 2.62 -9.36
N ARG A 284 -4.01 1.85 -8.36
CA ARG A 284 -3.89 2.33 -6.97
C ARG A 284 -2.98 3.55 -6.86
N TYR A 285 -1.83 3.53 -7.51
CA TYR A 285 -0.83 4.60 -7.43
C TYR A 285 -1.23 5.82 -8.26
N ARG A 286 -1.81 5.65 -9.45
CA ARG A 286 -2.30 6.76 -10.29
C ARG A 286 -3.56 7.40 -9.74
N GLN A 287 -4.49 6.59 -9.22
CA GLN A 287 -5.78 7.02 -8.71
C GLN A 287 -5.85 6.76 -7.19
N ARG A 288 -4.92 7.36 -6.43
CA ARG A 288 -4.84 7.18 -4.98
C ARG A 288 -6.16 7.45 -4.24
N TYR A 289 -6.99 8.35 -4.77
CA TYR A 289 -8.32 8.61 -4.22
C TYR A 289 -9.26 7.38 -4.28
N LEU A 290 -9.14 6.51 -5.28
CA LEU A 290 -9.86 5.22 -5.33
C LEU A 290 -9.28 4.22 -4.34
N ASP A 291 -7.96 4.17 -4.22
CA ASP A 291 -7.28 3.29 -3.27
C ASP A 291 -7.70 3.62 -1.83
N LEU A 292 -7.67 4.89 -1.44
CA LEU A 292 -8.14 5.39 -0.13
C LEU A 292 -9.64 5.22 0.09
N MET A 293 -10.43 5.08 -0.98
CA MET A 293 -11.88 4.87 -0.92
C MET A 293 -12.22 3.41 -0.60
N VAL A 294 -11.44 2.45 -1.10
CA VAL A 294 -11.75 1.02 -1.05
C VAL A 294 -10.89 0.29 -0.01
N ASN A 295 -9.59 0.61 0.08
CA ASN A 295 -8.62 -0.08 0.90
C ASN A 295 -8.31 0.72 2.17
N ASN A 296 -8.87 0.29 3.31
CA ASN A 296 -8.70 0.98 4.59
C ASN A 296 -7.25 0.93 5.11
N GLU A 297 -6.51 -0.14 4.80
CA GLU A 297 -5.11 -0.34 5.21
C GLU A 297 -4.20 0.80 4.72
N VAL A 298 -4.46 1.31 3.51
CA VAL A 298 -3.71 2.42 2.91
C VAL A 298 -3.83 3.69 3.75
N ARG A 299 -4.99 3.94 4.38
CA ARG A 299 -5.14 5.07 5.30
C ARG A 299 -4.21 4.92 6.50
N SER A 300 -4.16 3.73 7.09
CA SER A 300 -3.31 3.42 8.25
C SER A 300 -1.82 3.64 7.97
N ILE A 301 -1.37 3.36 6.74
CA ILE A 301 0.00 3.65 6.29
C ILE A 301 0.28 5.15 6.42
N PHE A 302 -0.58 6.01 5.87
CA PHE A 302 -0.36 7.47 5.91
C PHE A 302 -0.57 8.09 7.30
N PHE A 303 -1.45 7.51 8.13
CA PHE A 303 -1.51 7.88 9.55
C PHE A 303 -0.21 7.52 10.27
N THR A 304 0.36 6.35 10.01
CA THR A 304 1.66 5.93 10.57
C THR A 304 2.78 6.85 10.11
N ARG A 305 2.84 7.18 8.81
CA ARG A 305 3.77 8.17 8.26
C ARG A 305 3.69 9.51 8.99
N SER A 306 2.48 10.02 9.21
CA SER A 306 2.26 11.28 9.95
C SER A 306 2.76 11.18 11.39
N ARG A 307 2.48 10.06 12.07
CA ARG A 307 2.97 9.79 13.44
C ARG A 307 4.50 9.75 13.53
N ILE A 308 5.18 9.16 12.54
CA ILE A 308 6.65 9.16 12.45
C ILE A 308 7.18 10.59 12.43
N ILE A 309 6.66 11.42 11.52
CA ILE A 309 7.11 12.82 11.37
C ILE A 309 6.85 13.61 12.66
N GLN A 310 5.66 13.46 13.25
CA GLN A 310 5.30 14.11 14.53
C GLN A 310 6.20 13.65 15.69
N PHE A 311 6.57 12.37 15.71
CA PHE A 311 7.50 11.83 16.70
C PHE A 311 8.87 12.49 16.56
N VAL A 312 9.43 12.53 15.35
CA VAL A 312 10.76 13.13 15.09
C VAL A 312 10.80 14.59 15.53
N ARG A 313 9.79 15.39 15.13
CA ARG A 313 9.69 16.80 15.58
C ARG A 313 9.71 16.90 17.10
N ARG A 314 8.78 16.22 17.77
CA ARG A 314 8.69 16.23 19.24
C ARG A 314 10.00 15.78 19.91
N PHE A 315 10.67 14.77 19.36
CA PHE A 315 11.92 14.26 19.90
C PHE A 315 13.04 15.31 19.86
N LEU A 316 13.17 16.05 18.76
CA LEU A 316 14.17 17.09 18.56
C LEU A 316 13.80 18.39 19.29
N ASP A 317 12.53 18.81 19.24
CA ASP A 317 12.00 19.98 19.94
C ASP A 317 12.26 19.90 21.45
N THR A 318 11.97 18.75 22.06
CA THR A 318 12.19 18.52 23.49
C THR A 318 13.67 18.50 23.89
N ARG A 319 14.58 18.47 22.91
CA ARG A 319 16.04 18.56 23.08
C ARG A 319 16.61 19.91 22.66
N GLY A 320 15.76 20.90 22.42
CA GLY A 320 16.16 22.28 22.13
C GLY A 320 16.70 22.49 20.73
N PHE A 321 16.35 21.62 19.77
CA PHE A 321 16.60 21.91 18.36
C PHE A 321 15.60 22.93 17.84
N LEU A 322 16.03 23.76 16.89
CA LEU A 322 15.18 24.69 16.15
C LEU A 322 14.83 24.10 14.77
N GLU A 323 13.53 23.97 14.47
CA GLU A 323 13.08 23.65 13.09
C GLU A 323 13.35 24.87 12.19
N VAL A 324 14.01 24.65 11.06
CA VAL A 324 14.37 25.69 10.08
C VAL A 324 13.96 25.25 8.67
N GLU A 325 13.91 26.20 7.74
CA GLU A 325 13.67 25.95 6.32
C GLU A 325 14.81 26.56 5.51
N THR A 326 15.49 25.74 4.70
CA THR A 326 16.59 26.16 3.81
C THR A 326 16.16 26.13 2.34
N PRO A 327 16.86 26.85 1.44
CA PRO A 327 16.50 26.88 0.03
C PRO A 327 16.39 25.49 -0.62
N MET A 328 15.34 25.28 -1.41
CA MET A 328 15.18 24.09 -2.27
C MET A 328 15.70 24.29 -3.69
N MET A 329 15.96 25.54 -4.08
CA MET A 329 16.52 25.93 -5.38
C MET A 329 17.87 26.58 -5.14
N ASN A 330 18.94 25.92 -5.60
CA ASN A 330 20.32 26.30 -5.31
C ASN A 330 21.04 26.69 -6.60
N MET A 331 21.95 27.66 -6.52
CA MET A 331 22.86 27.94 -7.65
C MET A 331 23.84 26.79 -7.88
N ILE A 332 24.26 26.14 -6.80
CA ILE A 332 25.16 24.99 -6.79
C ILE A 332 24.52 23.92 -5.89
N PRO A 333 24.22 22.71 -6.39
CA PRO A 333 23.72 21.63 -5.55
C PRO A 333 24.90 20.96 -4.82
N GLY A 334 24.69 20.60 -3.56
CA GLY A 334 25.68 19.97 -2.69
C GLY A 334 25.04 19.26 -1.50
N GLY A 335 25.86 18.67 -0.63
CA GLY A 335 25.41 17.92 0.56
C GLY A 335 25.08 16.44 0.32
N ALA A 336 25.19 15.94 -0.92
CA ALA A 336 25.09 14.51 -1.21
C ALA A 336 25.83 14.18 -2.52
N ALA A 337 26.16 12.90 -2.71
CA ALA A 337 26.54 12.37 -4.02
C ALA A 337 25.26 11.94 -4.75
N ALA A 338 24.78 12.80 -5.66
CA ALA A 338 23.52 12.58 -6.38
C ALA A 338 23.43 13.47 -7.62
N ARG A 339 22.75 12.99 -8.66
CA ARG A 339 22.48 13.79 -9.84
C ARG A 339 21.32 14.78 -9.58
N PRO A 340 21.49 16.10 -9.75
CA PRO A 340 20.44 17.07 -9.46
C PRO A 340 19.44 17.23 -10.62
N PHE A 341 18.24 17.73 -10.30
CA PHE A 341 17.35 18.33 -11.31
C PHE A 341 17.77 19.77 -11.61
N ILE A 342 17.64 20.18 -12.87
CA ILE A 342 18.01 21.51 -13.36
C ILE A 342 16.74 22.25 -13.78
N THR A 343 16.66 23.54 -13.44
CA THR A 343 15.57 24.45 -13.80
C THR A 343 16.13 25.84 -14.10
N HIS A 344 15.26 26.79 -14.46
CA HIS A 344 15.65 28.14 -14.86
C HIS A 344 14.72 29.19 -14.23
N HIS A 345 15.31 30.27 -13.73
CA HIS A 345 14.57 31.41 -13.16
C HIS A 345 14.46 32.53 -14.19
N ASN A 346 13.29 32.67 -14.83
CA ASN A 346 13.10 33.58 -15.97
C ASN A 346 13.48 35.05 -15.70
N ASP A 347 13.14 35.60 -14.52
CA ASP A 347 13.37 37.02 -14.22
C ASP A 347 14.83 37.35 -13.88
N LEU A 348 15.57 36.36 -13.35
CA LEU A 348 16.98 36.50 -12.98
C LEU A 348 17.90 35.96 -14.08
N ASP A 349 17.32 35.40 -15.15
CA ASP A 349 17.99 34.73 -16.26
C ASP A 349 19.14 33.81 -15.82
N MET A 350 18.86 32.95 -14.83
CA MET A 350 19.87 32.08 -14.23
C MET A 350 19.39 30.64 -14.07
N GLN A 351 20.33 29.72 -14.24
CA GLN A 351 20.12 28.31 -13.98
C GLN A 351 20.10 28.04 -12.47
N LEU A 352 19.17 27.20 -12.05
CA LEU A 352 19.03 26.73 -10.68
C LEU A 352 18.96 25.20 -10.65
N TYR A 353 19.32 24.64 -9.52
CA TYR A 353 19.24 23.21 -9.26
C TYR A 353 18.29 22.95 -8.11
N MET A 354 17.47 21.90 -8.22
CA MET A 354 16.73 21.43 -7.06
C MET A 354 17.70 20.78 -6.07
N ARG A 355 17.54 21.05 -4.77
CA ARG A 355 18.45 20.53 -3.75
C ARG A 355 18.46 19.00 -3.69
N ILE A 356 19.64 18.44 -3.44
CA ILE A 356 19.85 17.00 -3.19
C ILE A 356 19.97 16.69 -1.69
N ALA A 357 20.35 17.70 -0.89
CA ALA A 357 20.33 17.74 0.57
C ALA A 357 20.40 19.22 1.06
N PRO A 358 19.89 19.54 2.26
CA PRO A 358 20.03 20.85 2.92
C PRO A 358 21.35 21.02 3.72
N GLU A 359 22.15 19.98 3.88
CA GLU A 359 23.38 19.92 4.69
C GLU A 359 24.24 21.19 4.72
N LEU A 360 24.64 21.72 3.56
CA LEU A 360 25.57 22.86 3.50
C LEU A 360 24.96 24.11 4.17
N PHE A 361 23.65 24.33 3.98
CA PHE A 361 22.94 25.44 4.62
C PHE A 361 22.80 25.24 6.13
N LEU A 362 22.50 24.02 6.56
CA LEU A 362 22.35 23.72 7.99
C LEU A 362 23.67 23.92 8.74
N LYS A 363 24.81 23.56 8.16
CA LYS A 363 26.13 23.90 8.69
C LYS A 363 26.39 25.40 8.77
N MET A 364 25.99 26.17 7.75
CA MET A 364 26.10 27.64 7.79
C MET A 364 25.26 28.27 8.91
N LEU A 365 24.12 27.68 9.26
CA LEU A 365 23.33 28.12 10.42
C LEU A 365 24.05 27.85 11.74
N VAL A 366 24.74 26.71 11.86
CA VAL A 366 25.57 26.40 13.03
C VAL A 366 26.74 27.38 13.15
N ILE A 367 27.40 27.73 12.03
CA ILE A 367 28.39 28.82 11.98
C ILE A 367 27.78 30.15 12.46
N GLY A 368 26.53 30.42 12.08
CA GLY A 368 25.78 31.58 12.54
C GLY A 368 25.40 31.59 14.03
N GLY A 369 25.71 30.53 14.77
CA GLY A 369 25.47 30.41 16.21
C GLY A 369 24.18 29.66 16.58
N LEU A 370 23.47 29.06 15.62
CA LEU A 370 22.35 28.17 15.91
C LEU A 370 22.88 26.76 16.21
N GLU A 371 23.18 26.50 17.48
CA GLU A 371 23.87 25.27 17.93
C GLU A 371 23.14 23.96 17.61
N ARG A 372 21.81 24.00 17.45
CA ARG A 372 20.97 22.82 17.20
C ARG A 372 19.87 23.17 16.21
N VAL A 373 19.98 22.70 14.98
CA VAL A 373 19.00 22.94 13.91
C VAL A 373 18.54 21.64 13.29
N TYR A 374 17.29 21.58 12.85
CA TYR A 374 16.81 20.48 12.03
C TYR A 374 15.85 20.95 10.94
N GLU A 375 15.77 20.19 9.85
CA GLU A 375 14.79 20.40 8.79
C GLU A 375 14.19 19.06 8.37
N ILE A 376 12.85 19.00 8.29
CA ILE A 376 12.12 17.88 7.66
C ILE A 376 11.56 18.37 6.33
N GLY A 377 12.17 17.93 5.23
CA GLY A 377 11.87 18.49 3.92
C GLY A 377 12.07 17.53 2.77
N ARG A 378 11.68 17.99 1.58
CA ARG A 378 11.81 17.24 0.32
C ARG A 378 13.23 17.38 -0.23
N GLN A 379 13.77 16.28 -0.74
CA GLN A 379 15.01 16.23 -1.52
C GLN A 379 14.67 15.74 -2.93
N PHE A 380 15.45 16.15 -3.92
CA PHE A 380 15.19 15.85 -5.33
C PHE A 380 16.44 15.26 -5.98
N ARG A 381 16.37 14.00 -6.40
CA ARG A 381 17.48 13.29 -7.08
C ARG A 381 17.01 12.75 -8.43
N ASN A 382 17.71 13.14 -9.48
CA ASN A 382 17.43 12.77 -10.86
C ASN A 382 18.07 11.42 -11.19
N GLU A 383 17.60 10.39 -10.49
CA GLU A 383 18.10 9.03 -10.51
C GLU A 383 17.00 8.04 -10.95
N GLY A 384 17.34 6.75 -10.99
CA GLY A 384 16.37 5.69 -11.31
C GLY A 384 15.26 5.55 -10.27
N ILE A 385 14.08 5.10 -10.72
CA ILE A 385 12.96 4.74 -9.83
C ILE A 385 12.99 3.23 -9.60
N ASP A 386 13.03 2.79 -8.34
CA ASP A 386 12.96 1.38 -7.97
C ASP A 386 12.04 1.15 -6.75
N LEU A 387 12.26 0.07 -6.00
CA LEU A 387 11.46 -0.28 -4.82
C LEU A 387 11.73 0.65 -3.62
N THR A 388 12.86 1.34 -3.58
CA THR A 388 13.34 2.15 -2.46
C THR A 388 13.70 3.58 -2.85
N HIS A 389 13.69 3.91 -4.14
CA HIS A 389 14.03 5.22 -4.69
C HIS A 389 12.85 5.83 -5.45
N ASN A 390 12.53 7.07 -5.10
CA ASN A 390 11.60 7.93 -5.82
C ASN A 390 12.31 9.28 -6.06
N PRO A 391 12.09 9.97 -7.21
CA PRO A 391 12.89 11.15 -7.57
C PRO A 391 12.74 12.32 -6.61
N GLU A 392 11.65 12.34 -5.85
CA GLU A 392 11.46 13.23 -4.72
C GLU A 392 11.15 12.40 -3.46
N PHE A 393 11.82 12.68 -2.34
CA PHE A 393 11.68 11.92 -1.09
C PHE A 393 11.94 12.80 0.12
N THR A 394 11.44 12.40 1.29
CA THR A 394 11.48 13.22 2.50
C THR A 394 12.59 12.74 3.43
N THR A 395 13.48 13.66 3.81
CA THR A 395 14.47 13.43 4.85
C THR A 395 14.19 14.29 6.08
N CYS A 396 14.64 13.82 7.24
CA CYS A 396 14.94 14.68 8.37
C CYS A 396 16.45 14.81 8.45
N GLU A 397 16.97 16.04 8.48
CA GLU A 397 18.38 16.31 8.73
C GLU A 397 18.52 17.22 9.94
N PHE A 398 19.46 16.92 10.84
CA PHE A 398 19.76 17.76 11.99
C PHE A 398 21.26 17.89 12.20
N TYR A 399 21.66 19.03 12.77
CA TYR A 399 23.04 19.37 13.07
C TYR A 399 23.14 19.86 14.50
N GLN A 400 24.08 19.30 15.24
CA GLN A 400 24.29 19.58 16.66
C GLN A 400 25.75 19.97 16.91
N ALA A 401 25.96 21.23 17.28
CA ALA A 401 27.24 21.71 17.77
C ALA A 401 27.68 20.94 19.02
N TYR A 402 28.99 20.74 19.10
CA TYR A 402 29.73 20.03 20.14
C TYR A 402 29.42 18.53 20.27
N ALA A 403 28.69 17.94 19.31
CA ALA A 403 28.50 16.50 19.21
C ALA A 403 29.51 15.88 18.24
N ASP A 404 29.86 14.61 18.47
CA ASP A 404 30.53 13.75 17.49
C ASP A 404 29.63 12.58 17.05
N TYR A 405 30.08 11.80 16.07
CA TYR A 405 29.32 10.65 15.56
C TYR A 405 28.94 9.59 16.61
N LYS A 406 29.63 9.50 17.76
CA LYS A 406 29.26 8.58 18.85
C LYS A 406 28.04 9.10 19.61
N ASP A 407 28.00 10.40 19.89
CA ASP A 407 26.81 11.05 20.44
C ASP A 407 25.60 10.85 19.51
N LEU A 408 25.83 10.94 18.20
CA LEU A 408 24.80 10.72 17.19
C LEU A 408 24.34 9.25 17.11
N MET A 409 25.23 8.27 17.32
CA MET A 409 24.83 6.86 17.43
C MET A 409 23.89 6.64 18.62
N ASP A 410 24.23 7.17 19.79
CA ASP A 410 23.40 7.05 21.00
C ASP A 410 22.06 7.79 20.83
N MET A 411 22.06 8.95 20.16
CA MET A 411 20.86 9.68 19.81
C MET A 411 19.97 8.90 18.82
N THR A 412 20.58 8.25 17.83
CA THR A 412 19.87 7.44 16.83
C THR A 412 19.22 6.22 17.46
N GLU A 413 19.95 5.47 18.30
CA GLU A 413 19.42 4.33 19.06
C GLU A 413 18.22 4.77 19.91
N THR A 414 18.35 5.88 20.63
CA THR A 414 17.28 6.42 21.48
C THR A 414 16.05 6.82 20.68
N MET A 415 16.24 7.61 19.62
CA MET A 415 15.14 8.15 18.81
C MET A 415 14.34 7.04 18.13
N ILE A 416 15.01 6.14 17.41
CA ILE A 416 14.34 5.14 16.59
C ILE A 416 13.73 4.04 17.46
N SER A 417 14.43 3.56 18.50
CA SER A 417 13.86 2.53 19.38
C SER A 417 12.60 3.04 20.10
N GLN A 418 12.60 4.27 20.61
CA GLN A 418 11.43 4.89 21.22
C GLN A 418 10.30 5.12 20.22
N MET A 419 10.61 5.53 18.99
CA MET A 419 9.63 5.69 17.91
C MET A 419 8.92 4.36 17.61
N VAL A 420 9.69 3.28 17.47
CA VAL A 420 9.16 1.93 17.20
C VAL A 420 8.27 1.49 18.36
N LEU A 421 8.73 1.68 19.61
CA LEU A 421 7.94 1.35 20.79
C LEU A 421 6.62 2.15 20.87
N GLU A 422 6.63 3.46 20.60
CA GLU A 422 5.42 4.30 20.64
C GLU A 422 4.42 3.92 19.54
N ILE A 423 4.91 3.60 18.34
CA ILE A 423 4.06 3.33 17.18
C ILE A 423 3.53 1.90 17.19
N LYS A 424 4.37 0.92 17.54
CA LYS A 424 4.08 -0.52 17.44
C LYS A 424 3.79 -1.18 18.78
N GLY A 425 4.07 -0.51 19.90
CA GLY A 425 3.88 -1.04 21.26
C GLY A 425 4.95 -2.06 21.70
N SER A 426 5.98 -2.29 20.89
CA SER A 426 7.04 -3.27 21.10
C SER A 426 8.31 -2.83 20.36
N TYR A 427 9.49 -3.19 20.86
CA TYR A 427 10.77 -3.03 20.12
C TYR A 427 10.94 -4.07 19.01
N LYS A 428 10.16 -5.15 19.05
CA LYS A 428 10.19 -6.21 18.03
C LYS A 428 9.03 -6.07 17.07
N ILE A 429 9.31 -6.08 15.78
CA ILE A 429 8.31 -6.05 14.72
C ILE A 429 8.45 -7.24 13.78
N GLN A 430 7.35 -7.59 13.12
CA GLN A 430 7.36 -8.55 12.01
C GLN A 430 7.38 -7.77 10.70
N TYR A 431 8.20 -8.22 9.74
CA TYR A 431 8.36 -7.59 8.45
C TYR A 431 8.43 -8.63 7.32
N HIS A 432 7.83 -8.34 6.17
CA HIS A 432 7.71 -9.22 5.01
C HIS A 432 8.51 -8.66 3.82
N PRO A 433 9.83 -8.90 3.75
CA PRO A 433 10.70 -8.31 2.73
C PRO A 433 10.34 -8.73 1.31
N GLU A 434 9.82 -9.95 1.14
CA GLU A 434 9.39 -10.51 -0.15
C GLU A 434 7.87 -10.43 -0.36
N GLY A 435 7.17 -9.66 0.47
CA GLY A 435 5.72 -9.49 0.42
C GLY A 435 4.93 -10.42 1.36
N PRO A 436 3.64 -10.13 1.59
CA PRO A 436 2.84 -10.69 2.68
C PRO A 436 2.55 -12.20 2.57
N GLU A 437 2.74 -12.80 1.38
CA GLU A 437 2.56 -14.23 1.15
C GLU A 437 3.79 -15.08 1.55
N LYS A 438 4.90 -14.41 1.88
CA LYS A 438 6.17 -15.03 2.25
C LYS A 438 6.35 -15.02 3.77
N PRO A 439 7.26 -15.82 4.34
CA PRO A 439 7.51 -15.80 5.79
C PRO A 439 7.95 -14.40 6.26
N ALA A 440 7.38 -13.95 7.38
CA ALA A 440 7.86 -12.78 8.08
C ALA A 440 9.24 -13.04 8.68
N ILE A 441 10.03 -12.00 8.79
CA ILE A 441 11.22 -11.92 9.64
C ILE A 441 10.90 -11.10 10.89
N GLU A 442 11.54 -11.42 12.01
CA GLU A 442 11.53 -10.57 13.20
C GLU A 442 12.69 -9.56 13.08
N ILE A 443 12.39 -8.28 13.29
CA ILE A 443 13.39 -7.21 13.43
C ILE A 443 13.33 -6.69 14.86
N ASP A 444 14.45 -6.78 15.56
CA ASP A 444 14.59 -6.35 16.96
C ASP A 444 15.29 -4.99 17.07
N PHE A 445 14.55 -3.98 17.53
CA PHE A 445 15.05 -2.61 17.73
C PHE A 445 15.59 -2.34 19.14
N THR A 446 15.77 -3.36 19.97
CA THR A 446 16.31 -3.21 21.33
C THR A 446 17.77 -2.73 21.27
N PRO A 447 18.11 -1.54 21.84
CA PRO A 447 19.49 -1.05 21.89
C PRO A 447 20.31 -1.78 22.97
N PRO A 448 21.67 -1.76 22.90
CA PRO A 448 22.49 -1.13 21.88
C PRO A 448 22.58 -1.98 20.59
N TRP A 449 22.80 -1.33 19.47
CA TRP A 449 22.83 -2.01 18.16
C TRP A 449 24.22 -2.48 17.77
N ARG A 450 24.27 -3.48 16.87
CA ARG A 450 25.54 -4.01 16.34
C ARG A 450 26.27 -2.91 15.58
N ARG A 451 27.59 -2.82 15.77
CA ARG A 451 28.48 -1.87 15.10
C ARG A 451 29.54 -2.66 14.32
N ILE A 452 29.74 -2.32 13.06
CA ILE A 452 30.68 -2.98 12.16
C ILE A 452 31.51 -1.89 11.48
N SER A 453 32.84 -1.92 11.61
CA SER A 453 33.69 -1.02 10.82
C SER A 453 33.73 -1.51 9.37
N MET A 454 33.50 -0.61 8.41
CA MET A 454 33.28 -0.93 6.99
C MET A 454 34.41 -1.75 6.40
N VAL A 455 35.65 -1.24 6.48
CA VAL A 455 36.80 -1.87 5.83
C VAL A 455 37.17 -3.17 6.53
N SER A 456 37.31 -3.18 7.85
CA SER A 456 37.66 -4.41 8.56
C SER A 456 36.58 -5.49 8.47
N GLY A 457 35.31 -5.09 8.48
CA GLY A 457 34.19 -6.01 8.30
C GLY A 457 34.18 -6.61 6.90
N LEU A 458 34.49 -5.82 5.87
CA LEU A 458 34.61 -6.31 4.51
C LEU A 458 35.81 -7.27 4.35
N GLU A 459 36.96 -6.93 4.93
CA GLU A 459 38.14 -7.81 4.96
C GLU A 459 37.83 -9.18 5.60
N GLU A 460 37.09 -9.18 6.72
CA GLU A 460 36.65 -10.41 7.40
C GLU A 460 35.75 -11.26 6.50
N CYS A 461 34.79 -10.64 5.80
CA CYS A 461 33.87 -11.34 4.90
C CYS A 461 34.58 -11.90 3.65
N LEU A 462 35.55 -11.16 3.11
CA LEU A 462 36.30 -11.54 1.91
C LEU A 462 37.51 -12.45 2.21
N GLY A 463 37.92 -12.55 3.47
CA GLY A 463 39.15 -13.24 3.88
C GLY A 463 40.41 -12.66 3.22
N THR A 464 40.37 -11.38 2.84
CA THR A 464 41.43 -10.69 2.07
C THR A 464 41.66 -9.32 2.68
N LYS A 465 42.93 -8.98 2.97
CA LYS A 465 43.28 -7.63 3.44
C LYS A 465 43.33 -6.65 2.29
N LEU A 466 42.78 -5.47 2.52
CA LEU A 466 42.85 -4.36 1.58
C LEU A 466 44.12 -3.52 1.84
N PRO A 467 44.73 -2.92 0.81
CA PRO A 467 45.85 -2.02 1.00
C PRO A 467 45.47 -0.82 1.86
N THR A 468 46.46 -0.23 2.56
CA THR A 468 46.23 0.92 3.43
C THR A 468 45.85 2.17 2.64
N ASP A 469 46.45 2.37 1.45
CA ASP A 469 46.09 3.46 0.55
C ASP A 469 44.91 3.05 -0.33
N LEU A 470 43.71 3.40 0.12
CA LEU A 470 42.47 3.05 -0.56
C LEU A 470 42.23 3.83 -1.87
N GLU A 471 43.00 4.88 -2.12
CA GLU A 471 42.89 5.71 -3.34
C GLU A 471 43.86 5.28 -4.45
N SER A 472 44.83 4.44 -4.12
CA SER A 472 45.80 3.93 -5.09
C SER A 472 45.17 3.11 -6.22
N GLU A 473 45.78 3.18 -7.41
CA GLU A 473 45.38 2.36 -8.56
C GLU A 473 45.53 0.85 -8.27
N GLU A 474 46.45 0.47 -7.39
CA GLU A 474 46.60 -0.91 -6.90
C GLU A 474 45.34 -1.36 -6.15
N THR A 475 44.84 -0.55 -5.21
CA THR A 475 43.58 -0.84 -4.51
C THR A 475 42.41 -0.88 -5.47
N ARG A 476 42.30 0.09 -6.40
CA ARG A 476 41.22 0.10 -7.40
C ARG A 476 41.19 -1.19 -8.20
N GLN A 477 42.35 -1.66 -8.68
CA GLN A 477 42.43 -2.90 -9.45
C GLN A 477 42.10 -4.13 -8.59
N LEU A 478 42.59 -4.20 -7.35
CA LEU A 478 42.24 -5.28 -6.43
C LEU A 478 40.73 -5.35 -6.16
N LEU A 479 40.09 -4.21 -5.89
CA LEU A 479 38.63 -4.15 -5.69
C LEU A 479 37.87 -4.58 -6.94
N ALA A 480 38.33 -4.21 -8.13
CA ALA A 480 37.74 -4.65 -9.39
C ALA A 480 37.86 -6.18 -9.57
N ASP A 481 39.04 -6.75 -9.27
CA ASP A 481 39.28 -8.19 -9.33
C ASP A 481 38.41 -8.94 -8.31
N LEU A 482 38.22 -8.38 -7.10
CA LEU A 482 37.31 -8.90 -6.09
C LEU A 482 35.85 -8.86 -6.55
N CYS A 483 35.39 -7.77 -7.16
CA CYS A 483 34.05 -7.69 -7.74
C CYS A 483 33.85 -8.78 -8.81
N VAL A 484 34.82 -8.98 -9.71
CA VAL A 484 34.75 -10.05 -10.72
C VAL A 484 34.73 -11.43 -10.07
N LYS A 485 35.63 -11.69 -9.12
CA LYS A 485 35.73 -12.96 -8.39
C LYS A 485 34.44 -13.34 -7.67
N HIS A 486 33.75 -12.35 -7.10
CA HIS A 486 32.53 -12.54 -6.32
C HIS A 486 31.25 -12.26 -7.12
N ASN A 487 31.35 -12.04 -8.45
CA ASN A 487 30.24 -11.77 -9.34
C ASN A 487 29.39 -10.54 -8.93
N VAL A 488 30.05 -9.52 -8.39
CA VAL A 488 29.45 -8.24 -8.02
C VAL A 488 29.52 -7.29 -9.20
N ASN A 489 28.36 -6.82 -9.67
CA ASN A 489 28.29 -5.94 -10.82
C ASN A 489 28.54 -4.47 -10.42
N CYS A 490 29.59 -3.86 -10.96
CA CYS A 490 29.86 -2.43 -10.84
C CYS A 490 29.92 -1.77 -12.23
N PRO A 491 28.86 -1.07 -12.67
CA PRO A 491 28.87 -0.31 -13.92
C PRO A 491 29.91 0.80 -13.91
N ALA A 492 30.44 1.15 -15.08
CA ALA A 492 31.37 2.26 -15.25
C ALA A 492 30.76 3.60 -14.78
N PRO A 493 31.56 4.52 -14.21
CA PRO A 493 32.99 4.38 -13.93
C PRO A 493 33.28 3.46 -12.73
N GLN A 494 34.33 2.64 -12.82
CA GLN A 494 34.77 1.74 -11.74
C GLN A 494 35.81 2.39 -10.84
N THR A 495 35.40 3.46 -10.15
CA THR A 495 36.23 4.14 -9.14
C THR A 495 36.36 3.27 -7.89
N ALA A 496 37.41 3.50 -7.08
CA ALA A 496 37.60 2.77 -5.82
C ALA A 496 36.36 2.91 -4.90
N ALA A 497 35.76 4.10 -4.84
CA ALA A 497 34.54 4.39 -4.09
C ALA A 497 33.36 3.50 -4.51
N ARG A 498 33.07 3.44 -5.82
CA ARG A 498 31.93 2.69 -6.37
C ARG A 498 32.14 1.19 -6.25
N LEU A 499 33.37 0.71 -6.41
CA LEU A 499 33.70 -0.70 -6.22
C LEU A 499 33.52 -1.10 -4.75
N LEU A 500 34.00 -0.27 -3.82
CA LEU A 500 33.85 -0.52 -2.40
C LEU A 500 32.38 -0.50 -1.96
N ASP A 501 31.59 0.48 -2.43
CA ASP A 501 30.14 0.55 -2.24
C ASP A 501 29.44 -0.75 -2.65
N LYS A 502 29.75 -1.28 -3.85
CA LYS A 502 29.11 -2.51 -4.34
C LYS A 502 29.52 -3.74 -3.55
N LEU A 503 30.76 -3.83 -3.10
CA LEU A 503 31.22 -4.91 -2.23
C LEU A 503 30.58 -4.82 -0.84
N VAL A 504 30.46 -3.63 -0.26
CA VAL A 504 29.76 -3.41 1.01
C VAL A 504 28.28 -3.82 0.90
N GLY A 505 27.61 -3.44 -0.18
CA GLY A 505 26.24 -3.84 -0.48
C GLY A 505 26.04 -5.34 -0.46
N GLU A 506 26.91 -6.08 -1.17
CA GLU A 506 26.81 -7.54 -1.26
C GLU A 506 27.17 -8.26 0.04
N PHE A 507 28.20 -7.79 0.75
CA PHE A 507 28.78 -8.55 1.87
C PHE A 507 28.37 -8.06 3.25
N LEU A 508 28.16 -6.76 3.46
CA LEU A 508 27.85 -6.19 4.78
C LEU A 508 26.37 -5.84 4.92
N GLU A 509 25.79 -5.13 3.96
CA GLU A 509 24.38 -4.70 4.05
C GLU A 509 23.43 -5.91 4.13
N GLU A 510 23.72 -6.97 3.38
CA GLU A 510 22.97 -8.23 3.40
C GLU A 510 22.90 -8.90 4.78
N GLN A 511 23.84 -8.61 5.69
CA GLN A 511 23.85 -9.11 7.06
C GLN A 511 23.01 -8.27 8.03
N CYS A 512 22.63 -7.05 7.63
CA CYS A 512 22.00 -6.06 8.49
C CYS A 512 20.48 -6.26 8.56
N VAL A 513 20.03 -7.38 9.13
CA VAL A 513 18.60 -7.66 9.36
C VAL A 513 18.05 -6.76 10.46
N ASN A 514 18.63 -6.87 11.67
CA ASN A 514 18.39 -5.95 12.77
C ASN A 514 19.12 -4.63 12.53
N PRO A 515 18.69 -3.52 13.18
CA PRO A 515 19.41 -2.26 13.15
C PRO A 515 20.90 -2.47 13.43
N THR A 516 21.73 -2.09 12.47
CA THR A 516 23.18 -2.28 12.50
C THR A 516 23.84 -1.02 11.97
N PHE A 517 24.80 -0.50 12.72
CA PHE A 517 25.66 0.58 12.26
C PHE A 517 26.82 0.01 11.47
N ILE A 518 26.97 0.45 10.22
CA ILE A 518 28.23 0.34 9.48
C ILE A 518 28.97 1.65 9.73
N CYS A 519 30.19 1.58 10.26
CA CYS A 519 30.97 2.73 10.74
C CYS A 519 32.30 2.87 10.00
N ASP A 520 32.96 4.01 10.22
CA ASP A 520 34.35 4.28 9.86
C ASP A 520 34.60 4.21 8.34
N HIS A 521 33.68 4.78 7.57
CA HIS A 521 33.79 4.84 6.10
C HIS A 521 35.08 5.53 5.65
N PRO A 522 35.70 5.08 4.55
CA PRO A 522 36.84 5.77 3.95
C PRO A 522 36.55 7.21 3.56
N GLN A 523 37.57 8.08 3.65
CA GLN A 523 37.47 9.51 3.28
C GLN A 523 37.06 9.71 1.82
N LEU A 524 37.52 8.84 0.91
CA LEU A 524 37.18 8.89 -0.51
C LEU A 524 35.67 8.76 -0.80
N MET A 525 34.89 8.16 0.12
CA MET A 525 33.43 8.02 0.01
C MET A 525 32.68 9.12 0.77
N SER A 526 33.39 9.96 1.52
CA SER A 526 32.83 10.80 2.58
C SER A 526 33.44 12.20 2.53
N PRO A 527 33.23 12.98 1.44
CA PRO A 527 33.94 14.25 1.21
C PRO A 527 33.57 15.38 2.19
N LEU A 528 32.52 15.19 2.99
CA LEU A 528 32.04 16.16 3.99
C LEU A 528 32.23 15.66 5.44
N ALA A 529 32.66 14.40 5.61
CA ALA A 529 32.89 13.81 6.92
C ALA A 529 34.32 14.08 7.40
N LYS A 530 34.48 14.32 8.69
CA LYS A 530 35.78 14.57 9.32
C LYS A 530 36.60 13.29 9.37
N TRP A 531 37.91 13.42 9.17
CA TRP A 531 38.85 12.29 9.27
C TRP A 531 38.76 11.63 10.64
N HIS A 532 38.96 10.31 10.68
CA HIS A 532 38.89 9.52 11.90
C HIS A 532 40.06 9.85 12.82
N ARG A 533 39.80 10.06 14.12
CA ARG A 533 40.83 10.46 15.09
C ARG A 533 41.91 9.39 15.36
N GLU A 534 41.61 8.12 15.10
CA GLU A 534 42.51 6.97 15.36
C GLU A 534 42.87 6.13 14.13
N LEU A 535 42.16 6.29 13.01
CA LEU A 535 42.23 5.39 11.84
C LEU A 535 42.55 6.20 10.59
N PRO A 536 43.83 6.33 10.21
CA PRO A 536 44.23 7.09 9.04
C PRO A 536 43.51 6.61 7.77
N GLY A 537 43.01 7.55 6.97
CA GLY A 537 42.26 7.27 5.72
C GLY A 537 40.75 7.02 5.91
N MET A 538 40.29 6.82 7.15
CA MET A 538 38.87 6.67 7.47
C MET A 538 38.25 7.99 7.95
N THR A 539 36.94 7.99 8.13
CA THR A 539 36.15 9.13 8.65
C THR A 539 35.32 8.72 9.85
N GLU A 540 34.92 9.70 10.66
CA GLU A 540 33.96 9.49 11.75
C GLU A 540 32.53 9.50 11.20
N ARG A 541 32.19 8.49 10.39
CA ARG A 541 30.89 8.32 9.76
C ARG A 541 30.24 7.03 10.21
N PHE A 542 28.92 7.02 10.26
CA PHE A 542 28.14 5.80 10.28
C PHE A 542 26.92 5.89 9.35
N GLU A 543 26.51 4.73 8.89
CA GLU A 543 25.21 4.51 8.26
C GLU A 543 24.44 3.47 9.07
N LEU A 544 23.14 3.71 9.25
CA LEU A 544 22.25 2.76 9.89
C LEU A 544 21.56 1.92 8.83
N PHE A 545 21.76 0.60 8.87
CA PHE A 545 21.05 -0.35 8.03
C PHE A 545 20.02 -1.14 8.83
N ILE A 546 18.81 -1.27 8.27
CA ILE A 546 17.72 -2.07 8.83
C ILE A 546 17.09 -2.87 7.69
N ASN A 547 17.00 -4.19 7.87
CA ASN A 547 16.57 -5.12 6.83
C ASN A 547 17.27 -4.84 5.48
N LYS A 548 18.61 -4.79 5.52
CA LYS A 548 19.49 -4.63 4.35
C LYS A 548 19.31 -3.33 3.58
N ARG A 549 18.71 -2.32 4.20
CA ARG A 549 18.47 -1.00 3.59
C ARG A 549 18.99 0.08 4.51
N GLU A 550 19.71 1.03 3.93
CA GLU A 550 20.16 2.24 4.61
C GLU A 550 18.93 3.07 5.03
N VAL A 551 18.91 3.51 6.29
CA VAL A 551 17.85 4.35 6.87
C VAL A 551 18.40 5.69 7.31
N CYS A 552 19.63 5.73 7.84
CA CYS A 552 20.30 6.95 8.27
C CYS A 552 21.73 7.00 7.76
N ASN A 553 22.24 8.22 7.57
CA ASN A 553 23.64 8.53 7.32
C ASN A 553 24.05 9.71 8.20
N ALA A 554 25.19 9.63 8.87
CA ALA A 554 25.61 10.63 9.84
C ALA A 554 27.13 10.63 10.05
N TYR A 555 27.68 11.77 10.45
CA TYR A 555 29.12 11.90 10.68
C TYR A 555 29.46 13.07 11.59
N THR A 556 30.67 13.02 12.16
CA THR A 556 31.33 14.22 12.66
C THR A 556 31.65 15.10 11.45
N GLU A 557 31.19 16.35 11.48
CA GLU A 557 31.29 17.28 10.35
C GLU A 557 32.72 17.75 10.12
N LEU A 558 33.15 17.73 8.86
CA LEU A 558 34.42 18.35 8.47
C LEU A 558 34.30 19.87 8.63
N ASN A 559 35.09 20.41 9.56
CA ASN A 559 35.11 21.84 9.86
C ASN A 559 36.47 22.51 9.59
N ASP A 560 37.38 21.82 8.90
CA ASP A 560 38.64 22.39 8.39
C ASP A 560 38.40 22.89 6.95
N PRO A 561 38.42 24.22 6.70
CA PRO A 561 38.12 24.78 5.39
C PRO A 561 39.19 24.45 4.33
N ILE A 562 40.44 24.25 4.73
CA ILE A 562 41.53 23.93 3.80
C ILE A 562 41.30 22.51 3.29
N LYS A 563 41.11 21.57 4.21
CA LYS A 563 40.85 20.18 3.85
C LYS A 563 39.54 20.01 3.08
N GLN A 564 38.49 20.75 3.43
CA GLN A 564 37.22 20.71 2.71
C GLN A 564 37.38 21.16 1.26
N ARG A 565 38.18 22.21 1.01
CA ARG A 565 38.45 22.71 -0.33
C ARG A 565 39.25 21.70 -1.16
N ASP A 566 40.23 21.02 -0.57
CA ASP A 566 40.97 19.94 -1.24
C ASP A 566 40.02 18.81 -1.67
N LEU A 567 39.12 18.37 -0.79
CA LEU A 567 38.14 17.33 -1.10
C LEU A 567 37.14 17.76 -2.18
N PHE A 568 36.73 19.03 -2.20
CA PHE A 568 35.92 19.55 -3.30
C PHE A 568 36.66 19.57 -4.63
N GLN A 569 37.97 19.88 -4.63
CA GLN A 569 38.77 19.81 -5.85
C GLN A 569 38.84 18.37 -6.37
N ASP A 570 38.97 17.38 -5.48
CA ASP A 570 38.99 15.97 -5.87
C ASP A 570 37.63 15.51 -6.41
N GLN A 571 36.52 15.94 -5.79
CA GLN A 571 35.17 15.74 -6.32
C GLN A 571 34.98 16.38 -7.71
N ALA A 572 35.49 17.61 -7.92
CA ALA A 572 35.42 18.28 -9.21
C ALA A 572 36.26 17.58 -10.30
N LYS A 573 37.41 16.98 -9.93
CA LYS A 573 38.20 16.12 -10.83
C LYS A 573 37.43 14.86 -11.20
N ALA A 574 36.80 14.18 -10.23
CA ALA A 574 35.97 13.01 -10.48
C ALA A 574 34.78 13.33 -11.40
N LYS A 575 34.13 14.47 -11.18
CA LYS A 575 33.07 14.99 -12.06
C LYS A 575 33.56 15.21 -13.49
N SER A 576 34.72 15.84 -13.64
CA SER A 576 35.36 16.08 -14.94
C SER A 576 35.77 14.77 -15.64
N ALA A 577 35.98 13.70 -14.87
CA ALA A 577 36.25 12.34 -15.36
C ALA A 577 34.96 11.53 -15.67
N GLY A 578 33.77 12.12 -15.54
CA GLY A 578 32.50 11.52 -15.93
C GLY A 578 31.64 10.97 -14.78
N ASP A 579 31.95 11.31 -13.52
CA ASP A 579 31.08 11.00 -12.38
C ASP A 579 29.97 12.05 -12.23
N ASP A 580 28.78 11.76 -12.75
CA ASP A 580 27.62 12.66 -12.72
C ASP A 580 27.09 12.93 -11.30
N GLU A 581 27.45 12.11 -10.31
CA GLU A 581 27.02 12.22 -8.90
C GLU A 581 28.01 13.03 -8.05
N ALA A 582 29.22 13.28 -8.55
CA ALA A 582 30.25 14.01 -7.83
C ALA A 582 29.87 15.48 -7.59
N MET A 583 30.25 15.97 -6.41
CA MET A 583 29.88 17.30 -5.92
C MET A 583 30.56 18.43 -6.72
N PHE A 584 29.97 19.62 -6.67
CA PHE A 584 30.58 20.85 -7.17
C PHE A 584 31.42 21.51 -6.07
N ILE A 585 32.34 22.39 -6.45
CA ILE A 585 33.04 23.26 -5.50
C ILE A 585 32.10 24.41 -5.10
N ASP A 586 31.78 24.50 -3.81
CA ASP A 586 31.01 25.61 -3.25
C ASP A 586 31.94 26.53 -2.43
N GLU A 587 32.45 27.58 -3.08
CA GLU A 587 33.35 28.54 -2.42
C GLU A 587 32.63 29.39 -1.36
N ASN A 588 31.31 29.58 -1.46
CA ASN A 588 30.56 30.31 -0.43
C ASN A 588 30.51 29.46 0.86
N PHE A 589 30.30 28.15 0.72
CA PHE A 589 30.36 27.24 1.85
C PHE A 589 31.78 27.15 2.45
N CYS A 590 32.83 27.07 1.62
CA CYS A 590 34.20 27.12 2.12
C CYS A 590 34.49 28.43 2.87
N THR A 591 34.04 29.57 2.34
CA THR A 591 34.15 30.87 3.01
C THR A 591 33.42 30.85 4.35
N ALA A 592 32.23 30.24 4.44
CA ALA A 592 31.50 30.12 5.69
C ALA A 592 32.28 29.29 6.73
N LEU A 593 32.90 28.18 6.32
CA LEU A 593 33.77 27.37 7.20
C LEU A 593 34.96 28.18 7.75
N GLU A 594 35.49 29.14 6.98
CA GLU A 594 36.58 30.02 7.42
C GLU A 594 36.17 30.99 8.54
N TYR A 595 34.87 31.29 8.69
CA TYR A 595 34.36 32.02 9.86
C TYR A 595 34.26 31.14 11.12
N GLY A 596 34.46 29.82 10.97
CA GLY A 596 34.55 28.87 12.07
C GLY A 596 33.26 28.10 12.30
N LEU A 597 33.20 26.87 11.77
CA LEU A 597 32.21 25.87 12.18
C LEU A 597 32.70 25.19 13.47
N PRO A 598 31.95 25.26 14.59
CA PRO A 598 32.26 24.48 15.79
C PRO A 598 32.37 22.98 15.48
N PRO A 599 33.08 22.17 16.29
CA PRO A 599 32.97 20.71 16.21
C PRO A 599 31.47 20.35 16.23
N THR A 600 30.97 19.66 15.21
CA THR A 600 29.53 19.47 14.99
C THR A 600 29.30 18.04 14.53
N GLY A 601 28.19 17.45 14.95
CA GLY A 601 27.68 16.19 14.40
C GLY A 601 26.47 16.46 13.53
N GLY A 602 26.44 15.93 12.32
CA GLY A 602 25.30 16.01 11.41
C GLY A 602 24.73 14.63 11.11
N TRP A 603 23.43 14.60 10.86
CA TRP A 603 22.67 13.37 10.72
C TRP A 603 21.51 13.56 9.74
N GLY A 604 21.24 12.53 8.93
CA GLY A 604 20.09 12.47 8.03
C GLY A 604 19.38 11.11 8.07
N MET A 605 18.05 11.11 7.95
CA MET A 605 17.22 9.89 7.84
C MET A 605 16.17 10.00 6.75
N GLY A 606 16.02 8.91 5.99
CA GLY A 606 14.94 8.73 5.01
C GLY A 606 13.61 8.41 5.70
N ILE A 607 12.69 9.38 5.76
CA ILE A 607 11.36 9.21 6.36
C ILE A 607 10.54 8.16 5.60
N ASP A 608 10.68 8.11 4.27
CA ASP A 608 9.98 7.14 3.43
C ASP A 608 10.40 5.70 3.76
N ARG A 609 11.70 5.43 3.86
CA ARG A 609 12.24 4.11 4.22
C ARG A 609 11.85 3.72 5.65
N MET A 610 11.88 4.65 6.61
CA MET A 610 11.39 4.39 7.97
C MET A 610 9.89 4.08 7.99
N THR A 611 9.10 4.78 7.17
CA THR A 611 7.66 4.48 7.01
C THR A 611 7.49 3.07 6.47
N MET A 612 8.24 2.69 5.44
CA MET A 612 8.17 1.36 4.83
C MET A 612 8.37 0.24 5.85
N LEU A 613 9.36 0.38 6.74
CA LEU A 613 9.65 -0.57 7.80
C LEU A 613 8.49 -0.67 8.81
N LEU A 614 7.96 0.46 9.29
CA LEU A 614 6.90 0.45 10.31
C LEU A 614 5.52 0.07 9.78
N THR A 615 5.32 0.17 8.46
CA THR A 615 4.07 -0.20 7.78
C THR A 615 4.16 -1.53 7.04
N ASP A 616 5.28 -2.24 7.13
CA ASP A 616 5.47 -3.56 6.51
C ASP A 616 5.24 -3.54 4.99
N THR A 617 5.87 -2.58 4.31
CA THR A 617 5.75 -2.40 2.86
C THR A 617 7.12 -2.49 2.18
N CYS A 618 7.22 -3.34 1.15
CA CYS A 618 8.46 -3.54 0.40
C CYS A 618 8.67 -2.56 -0.77
N ASN A 619 7.71 -1.68 -1.05
CA ASN A 619 7.75 -0.72 -2.16
C ASN A 619 7.44 0.70 -1.66
N ILE A 620 8.34 1.64 -1.92
CA ILE A 620 8.22 3.06 -1.53
C ILE A 620 6.94 3.72 -2.06
N LYS A 621 6.39 3.22 -3.17
CA LYS A 621 5.12 3.70 -3.75
C LYS A 621 3.92 3.49 -2.83
N GLU A 622 3.99 2.56 -1.88
CA GLU A 622 2.92 2.36 -0.89
C GLU A 622 2.88 3.49 0.16
N VAL A 623 4.03 4.08 0.47
CA VAL A 623 4.17 5.12 1.51
C VAL A 623 4.18 6.55 0.95
N LEU A 624 4.04 6.70 -0.36
CA LEU A 624 3.88 7.98 -1.06
C LEU A 624 2.43 8.11 -1.56
N LEU A 625 1.78 9.23 -1.24
CA LEU A 625 0.40 9.47 -1.68
C LEU A 625 0.31 9.45 -3.20
N PHE A 626 1.23 10.14 -3.87
CA PHE A 626 1.32 10.24 -5.33
C PHE A 626 2.77 9.97 -5.74
N PRO A 627 3.18 8.69 -5.88
CA PRO A 627 4.52 8.36 -6.32
C PRO A 627 4.72 8.73 -7.79
N ALA A 628 5.97 8.94 -8.21
CA ALA A 628 6.29 9.16 -9.61
C ALA A 628 5.98 7.89 -10.43
N MET A 629 5.22 8.06 -11.51
CA MET A 629 4.81 6.99 -12.41
C MET A 629 5.22 7.36 -13.84
N LYS A 630 5.62 6.36 -14.63
CA LYS A 630 5.82 6.58 -16.07
C LYS A 630 4.49 7.08 -16.67
N PRO A 631 4.51 8.07 -17.59
CA PRO A 631 3.28 8.49 -18.26
C PRO A 631 2.59 7.33 -18.97
N GLU A 632 1.26 7.35 -19.04
CA GLU A 632 0.53 6.46 -19.94
C GLU A 632 0.86 6.85 -21.39
N GLU A 633 1.13 5.87 -22.25
CA GLU A 633 1.34 6.12 -23.69
C GLU A 633 0.07 6.70 -24.30
N THR A 634 -0.02 8.02 -24.29
CA THR A 634 -1.14 8.80 -24.84
C THR A 634 -0.65 9.57 -26.05
N GLY A 635 -0.31 8.82 -27.10
CA GLY A 635 0.04 9.34 -28.41
C GLY A 635 -0.13 8.26 -29.47
N PRO A 636 -0.37 8.59 -30.76
CA PRO A 636 -0.30 7.59 -31.82
C PRO A 636 1.09 6.96 -31.73
N LYS A 637 1.15 5.62 -31.75
CA LYS A 637 2.42 4.90 -31.93
C LYS A 637 3.15 5.60 -33.06
N LYS A 638 4.27 6.27 -32.76
CA LYS A 638 5.21 6.63 -33.82
C LYS A 638 5.57 5.30 -34.44
N ASP A 639 5.08 5.07 -35.65
CA ASP A 639 5.58 4.00 -36.49
C ASP A 639 7.11 4.09 -36.40
N ALA A 640 7.71 3.00 -35.93
CA ALA A 640 9.14 2.87 -35.88
C ALA A 640 9.63 2.92 -37.33
N ASP A 641 10.01 4.10 -37.79
CA ASP A 641 10.72 4.26 -39.04
C ASP A 641 12.15 3.74 -38.86
N LYS A 642 12.29 2.47 -39.28
CA LYS A 642 13.48 1.73 -39.74
C LYS A 642 14.67 1.56 -38.82
#